data_AF-A0A7K1L9J7-F1
#
_entry.id   AF-A0A7K1L9J7-F1
#
_cell.length_a   1.000
_cell.length_b   1.000
_cell.length_c   1.000
_cell.angle_alpha   90.00
_cell.angle_beta   90.00
_cell.angle_gamma   90.00
#
_symmetry.space_group_name_H-M   'P 1'
#
loop_
_entity.id
_entity.type
_entity.pdbx_description
1 polymer ?
#
loop_
_entity_poly.entity_id
_entity_poly.type
_entity_poly.pdbx_seq_one_letter_code
_entity_poly.pdbx_strand_id
1 'polypeptide(L)'
;MTSTTKRVPEPDAAPLLIHPIGGGDLGRPPLATTPGPIDFHGSAGDRRPLRKVFDGLAETGTDISGLLIIATTNTHNFSRRPFAEHARHMKELLCSADGLCGRTFARDRLHIVQVAEPTVRHGVDSLKPVLTALAPGECLLTSGAGSYALGAGVLLAGIETGVPMTLLPVDDPSAAYRLRDLIDPHDTLRDWLLRHRFWDELATVDPSNADLWRLLAARQRADISLAEGIVPGMDAGALTKFRELWPTVQAAFFERLARGEAIDHALLRTWFTQRISKPSRKEDAAVSASARRLLQELARKLSDPERHGGAALIGEARRRLSPIPRTHHAALVGDAQFISLFEDSAKHQAHLAPPEARRLPGSLLANADQWEKADPVPGLVKQRGMTAWPVLGSGDVLVLMCVGKTPADDPADRDGHAAVHKVMDWASHRCGALARPGRIRLRLLASGETMERARSWVTLARATAPAGSLDAAALGPFSTEPGDAAAINAALLAALGEAEPTGRYGSTSLRDVDEVLLVINSGKPVAVNGMVAAGVQWSLNAACPLRVAELGRDRALRTVLNEAGLALCRLGMDARLARLASSAVRRLDTRTAWQLLDTGSPALAAARDTAARLHHDLYGHAAPTTNMDTRREMARRRLELIAHVLADEPWPACYTAVEVLRPGLFDWDAWKSLRQRLTPLARLNAYRNETPYAHLLDRLREEQLGRGTRRPSKKPPAPEAVLEELRRAIDALDRPRSDPGPVLVADYTRLRSQLEELGADAR
;
A
#
# COMPACT_ATOMS: atom_id res chain seq x y z
N MET A 1 19.95 17.31 -30.79
CA MET A 1 19.64 16.60 -32.04
C MET A 1 20.55 15.38 -32.16
N THR A 2 20.07 14.24 -31.69
CA THR A 2 20.55 12.89 -32.01
C THR A 2 19.29 12.04 -31.98
N SER A 3 18.94 11.50 -33.15
CA SER A 3 17.67 10.84 -33.45
C SER A 3 17.49 9.58 -32.61
N THR A 4 16.67 9.65 -31.55
CA THR A 4 16.05 8.49 -30.91
C THR A 4 14.85 8.05 -31.75
N THR A 5 15.13 7.45 -32.89
CA THR A 5 14.12 6.65 -33.61
C THR A 5 13.66 5.54 -32.69
N LYS A 6 12.46 5.69 -32.10
CA LYS A 6 11.67 4.60 -31.55
C LYS A 6 11.56 3.54 -32.65
N ARG A 7 12.34 2.46 -32.57
CA ARG A 7 12.07 1.26 -33.37
C ARG A 7 10.68 0.79 -32.97
N VAL A 8 9.76 0.84 -33.92
CA VAL A 8 8.47 0.16 -33.80
C VAL A 8 8.80 -1.34 -33.72
N PRO A 9 8.36 -2.07 -32.70
CA PRO A 9 8.61 -3.51 -32.61
C PRO A 9 7.91 -4.19 -33.79
N GLU A 10 8.65 -5.01 -34.55
CA GLU A 10 8.07 -5.89 -35.56
C GLU A 10 7.13 -6.88 -34.85
N PRO A 11 5.81 -6.88 -35.15
CA PRO A 11 4.85 -7.72 -34.44
C PRO A 11 5.04 -9.24 -34.62
N ASP A 12 5.93 -9.67 -35.52
CA ASP A 12 6.15 -11.08 -35.91
C ASP A 12 7.55 -11.62 -35.58
N ALA A 13 8.35 -10.92 -34.76
CA ALA A 13 9.67 -11.43 -34.39
C ALA A 13 9.55 -12.62 -33.40
N ALA A 14 10.16 -13.76 -33.74
CA ALA A 14 10.18 -14.94 -32.87
C ALA A 14 10.70 -14.59 -31.46
N PRO A 15 10.15 -15.18 -30.38
CA PRO A 15 10.49 -14.81 -29.01
C PRO A 15 11.93 -15.20 -28.64
N LEU A 16 12.51 -14.48 -27.68
CA LEU A 16 13.81 -14.81 -27.09
C LEU A 16 13.63 -15.87 -26.00
N LEU A 17 14.32 -17.01 -26.11
CA LEU A 17 14.32 -18.02 -25.04
C LEU A 17 15.28 -17.58 -23.92
N ILE A 18 14.82 -17.60 -22.68
CA ILE A 18 15.61 -17.30 -21.48
C ILE A 18 15.67 -18.56 -20.62
N HIS A 19 16.89 -19.02 -20.32
CA HIS A 19 17.12 -20.26 -19.60
C HIS A 19 18.06 -20.08 -18.41
N PRO A 20 17.56 -20.12 -17.17
CA PRO A 20 18.39 -20.23 -15.97
C PRO A 20 19.02 -21.63 -15.90
N ILE A 21 20.34 -21.70 -15.95
CA ILE A 21 21.02 -23.00 -15.85
C ILE A 21 21.09 -23.48 -14.40
N GLY A 22 20.99 -24.79 -14.22
CA GLY A 22 21.10 -25.44 -12.92
C GLY A 22 21.81 -26.77 -12.99
N GLY A 23 21.79 -27.49 -11.85
CA GLY A 23 22.42 -28.81 -11.76
C GLY A 23 21.86 -29.81 -12.79
N GLY A 24 20.56 -29.75 -13.09
CA GLY A 24 19.94 -30.62 -14.10
C GLY A 24 20.54 -30.48 -15.50
N ASP A 25 20.93 -29.27 -15.91
CA ASP A 25 21.59 -29.03 -17.20
C ASP A 25 23.00 -29.62 -17.26
N LEU A 26 23.62 -29.86 -16.09
CA LEU A 26 24.92 -30.50 -15.95
C LEU A 26 24.82 -32.01 -15.70
N GLY A 27 23.61 -32.57 -15.80
CA GLY A 27 23.31 -33.96 -15.51
C GLY A 27 23.28 -34.35 -14.04
N ARG A 28 23.01 -33.38 -13.16
CA ARG A 28 22.91 -33.63 -11.72
C ARG A 28 21.49 -33.93 -11.27
N PRO A 29 21.31 -34.93 -10.39
CA PRO A 29 20.03 -35.09 -9.71
C PRO A 29 19.76 -33.87 -8.81
N PRO A 30 18.47 -33.55 -8.56
CA PRO A 30 18.11 -32.50 -7.61
C PRO A 30 18.72 -32.78 -6.24
N LEU A 31 19.21 -31.72 -5.57
CA LEU A 31 19.85 -31.76 -4.25
C LEU A 31 21.17 -32.57 -4.18
N ALA A 32 21.86 -32.78 -5.32
CA ALA A 32 23.18 -33.40 -5.30
C ALA A 32 24.18 -32.59 -4.44
N THR A 33 24.80 -33.26 -3.45
CA THR A 33 25.79 -32.65 -2.55
C THR A 33 27.23 -33.04 -2.89
N THR A 34 27.42 -34.03 -3.76
CA THR A 34 28.75 -34.54 -4.14
C THR A 34 29.14 -34.14 -5.58
N PRO A 35 30.41 -33.79 -5.82
CA PRO A 35 30.92 -33.58 -7.17
C PRO A 35 30.89 -34.87 -8.00
N GLY A 36 30.94 -34.73 -9.33
CA GLY A 36 30.99 -35.86 -10.29
C GLY A 36 31.24 -35.37 -11.73
N PRO A 37 31.08 -36.20 -12.76
CA PRO A 37 31.23 -35.77 -14.14
C PRO A 37 30.10 -34.81 -14.56
N ILE A 38 30.40 -33.90 -15.49
CA ILE A 38 29.41 -33.03 -16.14
C ILE A 38 29.05 -33.66 -17.46
N ASP A 39 27.75 -33.76 -17.73
CA ASP A 39 27.23 -34.26 -19.00
C ASP A 39 26.06 -33.39 -19.47
N PHE A 40 26.33 -32.60 -20.50
CA PHE A 40 25.35 -31.69 -21.09
C PHE A 40 24.35 -32.40 -22.03
N HIS A 41 24.70 -33.58 -22.56
CA HIS A 41 23.91 -34.25 -23.60
C HIS A 41 22.86 -35.19 -23.01
N GLY A 42 23.25 -35.98 -22.00
CA GLY A 42 22.38 -36.96 -21.35
C GLY A 42 21.93 -38.13 -22.22
N SER A 43 21.46 -39.18 -21.54
CA SER A 43 20.74 -40.31 -22.12
C SER A 43 19.22 -40.08 -22.17
N ALA A 44 18.49 -40.90 -22.95
CA ALA A 44 17.03 -40.89 -22.95
C ALA A 44 16.49 -41.19 -21.54
N GLY A 45 15.57 -40.35 -21.03
CA GLY A 45 15.04 -40.44 -19.67
C GLY A 45 15.79 -39.61 -18.62
N ASP A 46 16.97 -39.07 -18.97
CA ASP A 46 17.69 -38.18 -18.08
C ASP A 46 16.99 -36.82 -17.92
N ARG A 47 17.04 -36.25 -16.71
CA ARG A 47 16.61 -34.87 -16.49
C ARG A 47 17.62 -33.91 -17.15
N ARG A 48 17.35 -33.48 -18.39
CA ARG A 48 18.10 -32.44 -19.13
C ARG A 48 17.15 -31.29 -19.50
N PRO A 49 17.02 -30.24 -18.66
CA PRO A 49 16.03 -29.19 -18.84
C PRO A 49 16.11 -28.50 -20.21
N LEU A 50 17.30 -28.08 -20.64
CA LEU A 50 17.46 -27.42 -21.93
C LEU A 50 17.08 -28.32 -23.12
N ARG A 51 17.43 -29.62 -23.06
CA ARG A 51 17.06 -30.59 -24.08
C ARG A 51 15.54 -30.74 -24.19
N LYS A 52 14.86 -30.97 -23.06
CA LYS A 52 13.39 -31.09 -23.02
C LYS A 52 12.70 -29.86 -23.60
N VAL A 53 13.23 -28.67 -23.29
CA VAL A 53 12.71 -27.41 -23.84
C VAL A 53 12.89 -27.35 -25.35
N PHE A 54 14.07 -27.70 -25.90
CA PHE A 54 14.27 -27.70 -27.35
C PHE A 54 13.44 -28.74 -28.09
N ASP A 55 13.32 -29.95 -27.51
CA ASP A 55 12.50 -31.03 -28.05
C ASP A 55 11.03 -30.59 -28.08
N GLY A 56 10.49 -30.06 -26.97
CA GLY A 56 9.10 -29.59 -26.92
C GLY A 56 8.82 -28.33 -27.76
N LEU A 57 9.79 -27.42 -27.93
CA LEU A 57 9.65 -26.30 -28.88
C LEU A 57 9.59 -26.82 -30.33
N ALA A 58 10.36 -27.87 -30.66
CA ALA A 58 10.28 -28.50 -31.98
C ALA A 58 8.93 -29.21 -32.19
N GLU A 59 8.44 -29.93 -31.19
CA GLU A 59 7.14 -30.61 -31.23
C GLU A 59 5.96 -29.64 -31.39
N THR A 60 6.02 -28.47 -30.74
CA THR A 60 4.98 -27.43 -30.84
C THR A 60 5.13 -26.53 -32.07
N GLY A 61 6.22 -26.66 -32.83
CA GLY A 61 6.52 -25.77 -33.96
C GLY A 61 6.82 -24.32 -33.55
N THR A 62 7.25 -24.10 -32.31
CA THR A 62 7.55 -22.76 -31.79
C THR A 62 8.99 -22.37 -32.13
N ASP A 63 9.15 -21.40 -33.03
CA ASP A 63 10.45 -20.82 -33.35
C ASP A 63 10.92 -19.81 -32.28
N ILE A 64 12.24 -19.68 -32.14
CA ILE A 64 12.88 -18.73 -31.21
C ILE A 64 13.95 -17.91 -31.94
N SER A 65 14.04 -16.61 -31.62
CA SER A 65 15.01 -15.69 -32.26
C SER A 65 16.43 -15.84 -31.73
N GLY A 66 16.58 -16.40 -30.53
CA GLY A 66 17.85 -16.61 -29.87
C GLY A 66 17.70 -17.24 -28.48
N LEU A 67 18.82 -17.36 -27.77
CA LEU A 67 18.88 -17.91 -26.42
C LEU A 67 19.70 -17.01 -25.50
N LEU A 68 19.15 -16.74 -24.32
CA LEU A 68 19.76 -16.01 -23.22
C LEU A 68 19.97 -16.97 -22.04
N ILE A 69 21.22 -17.35 -21.78
CA ILE A 69 21.60 -18.24 -20.68
C ILE A 69 21.87 -17.41 -19.43
N ILE A 70 21.22 -17.73 -18.32
CA ILE A 70 21.46 -17.07 -17.03
C ILE A 70 22.23 -18.00 -16.12
N ALA A 71 23.39 -17.54 -15.65
CA ALA A 71 24.34 -18.37 -14.94
C ALA A 71 24.96 -17.62 -13.77
N THR A 72 25.07 -18.28 -12.60
CA THR A 72 25.64 -17.62 -11.43
C THR A 72 27.16 -17.71 -11.38
N THR A 73 27.80 -16.72 -10.75
CA THR A 73 29.26 -16.65 -10.58
C THR A 73 29.74 -17.15 -9.22
N ASN A 74 28.84 -17.37 -8.26
CA ASN A 74 29.20 -17.99 -6.98
C ASN A 74 29.64 -19.44 -7.17
N THR A 75 30.42 -19.98 -6.24
CA THR A 75 30.72 -21.41 -6.20
C THR A 75 29.57 -22.18 -5.55
N HIS A 76 29.41 -23.46 -5.89
CA HIS A 76 28.33 -24.32 -5.36
C HIS A 76 28.93 -25.61 -4.82
N ASN A 77 28.28 -26.24 -3.84
CA ASN A 77 28.83 -27.40 -3.12
C ASN A 77 29.21 -28.59 -4.03
N PHE A 78 28.56 -28.73 -5.20
CA PHE A 78 28.74 -29.85 -6.12
C PHE A 78 29.72 -29.56 -7.28
N SER A 79 30.29 -28.35 -7.40
CA SER A 79 31.31 -28.05 -8.42
C SER A 79 32.27 -26.96 -7.97
N ARG A 80 33.57 -27.18 -8.21
CA ARG A 80 34.61 -26.15 -8.01
C ARG A 80 34.49 -24.98 -9.01
N ARG A 81 33.77 -25.18 -10.11
CA ARG A 81 33.55 -24.18 -11.16
C ARG A 81 32.13 -23.61 -11.07
N PRO A 82 31.95 -22.28 -11.13
CA PRO A 82 30.64 -21.64 -11.11
C PRO A 82 29.82 -21.98 -12.36
N PHE A 83 28.49 -21.87 -12.27
CA PHE A 83 27.60 -22.02 -13.44
C PHE A 83 28.01 -21.15 -14.62
N ALA A 84 28.53 -19.94 -14.39
CA ALA A 84 29.01 -19.05 -15.46
C ALA A 84 30.09 -19.67 -16.36
N GLU A 85 30.95 -20.55 -15.85
CA GLU A 85 31.93 -21.25 -16.67
C GLU A 85 31.27 -22.34 -17.54
N HIS A 86 30.31 -23.08 -16.98
CA HIS A 86 29.57 -24.09 -17.74
C HIS A 86 28.70 -23.45 -18.83
N ALA A 87 28.12 -22.29 -18.57
CA ALA A 87 27.39 -21.52 -19.58
C ALA A 87 28.26 -21.12 -20.78
N ARG A 88 29.55 -20.79 -20.56
CA ARG A 88 30.48 -20.49 -21.67
C ARG A 88 30.75 -21.73 -22.52
N HIS A 89 30.95 -22.89 -21.88
CA HIS A 89 31.13 -24.15 -22.59
C HIS A 89 29.85 -24.54 -23.36
N MET A 90 28.67 -24.42 -22.75
CA MET A 90 27.40 -24.63 -23.46
C MET A 90 27.26 -23.69 -24.66
N LYS A 91 27.69 -22.42 -24.54
CA LYS A 91 27.70 -21.47 -25.65
C LYS A 91 28.65 -21.88 -26.79
N GLU A 92 29.83 -22.40 -26.48
CA GLU A 92 30.76 -22.92 -27.48
C GLU A 92 30.15 -24.09 -28.26
N LEU A 93 29.48 -25.03 -27.55
CA LEU A 93 28.79 -26.16 -28.16
C LEU A 93 27.59 -25.72 -29.02
N LEU A 94 26.74 -24.82 -28.51
CA LEU A 94 25.59 -24.29 -29.25
C LEU A 94 25.97 -23.48 -30.50
N CYS A 95 27.19 -22.95 -30.57
CA CYS A 95 27.70 -22.25 -31.75
C CYS A 95 28.57 -23.14 -32.65
N SER A 96 28.79 -24.40 -32.30
CA SER A 96 29.55 -25.35 -33.12
C SER A 96 28.70 -25.96 -34.22
N ALA A 97 29.32 -26.67 -35.16
CA ALA A 97 28.61 -27.43 -36.19
C ALA A 97 27.79 -28.59 -35.60
N ASP A 98 28.27 -29.19 -34.51
CA ASP A 98 27.62 -30.32 -33.83
C ASP A 98 26.44 -29.87 -32.96
N GLY A 99 26.46 -28.62 -32.51
CA GLY A 99 25.42 -28.03 -31.65
C GLY A 99 25.37 -28.63 -30.25
N LEU A 100 24.30 -28.29 -29.53
CA LEU A 100 23.96 -28.89 -28.24
C LEU A 100 22.47 -29.25 -28.24
N CYS A 101 22.17 -30.48 -27.84
CA CYS A 101 20.80 -31.01 -27.81
C CYS A 101 20.06 -30.83 -29.15
N GLY A 102 20.76 -31.05 -30.28
CA GLY A 102 20.17 -30.97 -31.63
C GLY A 102 19.91 -29.55 -32.15
N ARG A 103 20.38 -28.50 -31.46
CA ARG A 103 20.22 -27.10 -31.87
C ARG A 103 21.57 -26.39 -32.03
N THR A 104 21.61 -25.47 -33.00
CA THR A 104 22.72 -24.55 -33.25
C THR A 104 22.22 -23.11 -33.31
N PHE A 105 23.06 -22.16 -32.90
CA PHE A 105 22.77 -20.73 -32.93
C PHE A 105 23.94 -19.94 -33.51
N ALA A 106 23.62 -18.88 -34.26
CA ALA A 106 24.59 -17.86 -34.60
C ALA A 106 25.10 -17.18 -33.31
N ARG A 107 26.38 -16.82 -33.29
CA ARG A 107 27.09 -16.36 -32.08
C ARG A 107 26.52 -15.08 -31.47
N ASP A 108 25.92 -14.24 -32.31
CA ASP A 108 25.24 -12.99 -31.97
C ASP A 108 23.82 -13.20 -31.43
N ARG A 109 23.20 -14.37 -31.65
CA ARG A 109 21.87 -14.76 -31.13
C ARG A 109 21.92 -15.54 -29.82
N LEU A 110 23.12 -15.75 -29.28
CA LEU A 110 23.35 -16.49 -28.03
C LEU A 110 24.07 -15.61 -27.01
N HIS A 111 23.40 -15.33 -25.89
CA HIS A 111 23.89 -14.42 -24.86
C HIS A 111 24.04 -15.13 -23.52
N ILE A 112 24.97 -14.66 -22.68
CA ILE A 112 25.15 -15.15 -21.32
C ILE A 112 25.02 -13.95 -20.38
N VAL A 113 24.14 -14.08 -19.39
CA VAL A 113 24.02 -13.13 -18.28
C VAL A 113 24.60 -13.75 -17.04
N GLN A 114 25.62 -13.11 -16.50
CA GLN A 114 26.27 -13.52 -15.26
C GLN A 114 25.58 -12.86 -14.09
N VAL A 115 25.18 -13.67 -13.10
CA VAL A 115 24.49 -13.20 -11.89
C VAL A 115 25.33 -13.55 -10.67
N ALA A 116 25.50 -12.62 -9.73
CA ALA A 116 26.39 -12.86 -8.59
C ALA A 116 25.93 -14.04 -7.72
N GLU A 117 24.64 -14.06 -7.37
CA GLU A 117 24.03 -15.04 -6.47
C GLU A 117 22.65 -15.46 -6.98
N PRO A 118 22.15 -16.68 -6.66
CA PRO A 118 20.88 -17.20 -7.15
C PRO A 118 19.66 -16.60 -6.43
N THR A 119 19.58 -15.27 -6.36
CA THR A 119 18.51 -14.52 -5.71
C THR A 119 17.69 -13.74 -6.72
N VAL A 120 16.44 -13.40 -6.38
CA VAL A 120 15.55 -12.62 -7.25
C VAL A 120 16.17 -11.26 -7.60
N ARG A 121 16.68 -10.54 -6.59
CA ARG A 121 17.29 -9.21 -6.76
C ARG A 121 18.45 -9.20 -7.74
N HIS A 122 19.44 -10.07 -7.53
CA HIS A 122 20.59 -10.16 -8.44
C HIS A 122 20.16 -10.54 -9.87
N GLY A 123 19.10 -11.34 -10.01
CA GLY A 123 18.47 -11.60 -11.30
C GLY A 123 17.95 -10.32 -11.96
N VAL A 124 17.13 -9.54 -11.26
CA VAL A 124 16.58 -8.27 -11.77
C VAL A 124 17.68 -7.31 -12.20
N ASP A 125 18.65 -7.04 -11.31
CA ASP A 125 19.73 -6.07 -11.53
C ASP A 125 20.58 -6.43 -12.76
N SER A 126 20.76 -7.72 -13.03
CA SER A 126 21.57 -8.22 -14.15
C SER A 126 20.78 -8.31 -15.46
N LEU A 127 19.50 -8.68 -15.40
CA LEU A 127 18.67 -8.91 -16.59
C LEU A 127 18.11 -7.62 -17.18
N LYS A 128 17.74 -6.64 -16.34
CA LYS A 128 17.10 -5.40 -16.79
C LYS A 128 17.91 -4.64 -17.85
N PRO A 129 19.24 -4.42 -17.69
CA PRO A 129 20.04 -3.76 -18.73
C PRO A 129 20.09 -4.55 -20.05
N VAL A 130 20.10 -5.89 -19.96
CA VAL A 130 20.18 -6.76 -21.13
C VAL A 130 18.87 -6.77 -21.91
N LEU A 131 17.74 -6.92 -21.22
CA LEU A 131 16.42 -6.84 -21.85
C LEU A 131 16.16 -5.46 -22.47
N THR A 132 16.62 -4.39 -21.82
CA THR A 132 16.53 -3.02 -22.36
C THR A 132 17.38 -2.87 -23.63
N ALA A 133 18.59 -3.43 -23.65
CA ALA A 133 19.50 -3.33 -24.79
C ALA A 133 19.06 -4.20 -25.98
N LEU A 134 18.55 -5.40 -25.72
CA LEU A 134 18.06 -6.32 -26.76
C LEU A 134 16.68 -5.92 -27.28
N ALA A 135 15.83 -5.34 -26.41
CA ALA A 135 14.44 -4.95 -26.69
C ALA A 135 13.63 -6.04 -27.42
N PRO A 136 13.57 -7.29 -26.91
CA PRO A 136 12.83 -8.36 -27.55
C PRO A 136 11.32 -8.06 -27.54
N GLY A 137 10.60 -8.50 -28.58
CA GLY A 137 9.15 -8.38 -28.65
C GLY A 137 8.42 -9.26 -27.63
N GLU A 138 8.97 -10.43 -27.33
CA GLU A 138 8.52 -11.36 -26.28
C GLU A 138 9.69 -12.23 -25.81
N CYS A 139 9.59 -12.74 -24.57
CA CYS A 139 10.49 -13.75 -24.04
C CYS A 139 9.75 -15.00 -23.56
N LEU A 140 10.32 -16.17 -23.87
CA LEU A 140 9.95 -17.45 -23.26
C LEU A 140 10.92 -17.73 -22.11
N LEU A 141 10.44 -17.83 -20.88
CA LEU A 141 11.25 -18.17 -19.71
C LEU A 141 11.03 -19.61 -19.31
N THR A 142 12.09 -20.40 -19.28
CA THR A 142 12.00 -21.79 -18.81
C THR A 142 11.70 -21.86 -17.30
N SER A 143 10.69 -22.63 -16.94
CA SER A 143 10.19 -22.81 -15.58
C SER A 143 10.45 -24.23 -15.10
N GLY A 144 11.21 -24.40 -14.01
CA GLY A 144 11.67 -25.71 -13.54
C GLY A 144 13.11 -26.08 -13.92
N ALA A 145 13.83 -25.15 -14.56
CA ALA A 145 15.28 -25.16 -14.73
C ALA A 145 15.95 -24.20 -13.73
N GLY A 146 17.20 -24.47 -13.37
CA GLY A 146 17.98 -23.56 -12.52
C GLY A 146 17.38 -23.29 -11.13
N SER A 147 17.78 -22.15 -10.57
CA SER A 147 17.15 -21.60 -9.36
C SER A 147 15.84 -20.90 -9.73
N TYR A 148 14.74 -21.23 -9.04
CA TYR A 148 13.46 -20.54 -9.21
C TYR A 148 13.57 -19.03 -8.97
N ALA A 149 14.40 -18.62 -8.00
CA ALA A 149 14.61 -17.22 -7.68
C ALA A 149 15.20 -16.44 -8.88
N LEU A 150 16.06 -17.06 -9.68
CA LEU A 150 16.56 -16.43 -10.91
C LEU A 150 15.41 -16.24 -11.91
N GLY A 151 14.59 -17.27 -12.14
CA GLY A 151 13.42 -17.18 -13.01
C GLY A 151 12.44 -16.08 -12.56
N ALA A 152 12.13 -16.01 -11.27
CA ALA A 152 11.33 -14.92 -10.71
C ALA A 152 11.99 -13.55 -10.93
N GLY A 153 13.32 -13.46 -10.82
CA GLY A 153 14.08 -12.26 -11.15
C GLY A 153 13.97 -11.86 -12.62
N VAL A 154 13.96 -12.82 -13.55
CA VAL A 154 13.69 -12.56 -14.98
C VAL A 154 12.29 -12.04 -15.19
N LEU A 155 11.28 -12.68 -14.57
CA LEU A 155 9.88 -12.22 -14.68
C LEU A 155 9.77 -10.77 -14.22
N LEU A 156 10.33 -10.44 -13.06
CA LEU A 156 10.34 -9.08 -12.55
C LEU A 156 11.10 -8.12 -13.48
N ALA A 157 12.24 -8.51 -14.03
CA ALA A 157 12.97 -7.70 -15.01
C ALA A 157 12.16 -7.45 -16.30
N GLY A 158 11.46 -8.47 -16.80
CA GLY A 158 10.58 -8.36 -17.96
C GLY A 158 9.45 -7.38 -17.71
N ILE A 159 8.80 -7.49 -16.55
CA ILE A 159 7.78 -6.52 -16.12
C ILE A 159 8.40 -5.13 -15.98
N GLU A 160 9.58 -4.99 -15.38
CA GLU A 160 10.32 -3.73 -15.23
C GLU A 160 10.68 -3.03 -16.55
N THR A 161 10.90 -3.81 -17.60
CA THR A 161 11.25 -3.33 -18.93
C THR A 161 10.06 -3.27 -19.90
N GLY A 162 8.88 -3.73 -19.48
CA GLY A 162 7.69 -3.80 -20.33
C GLY A 162 7.75 -4.93 -21.38
N VAL A 163 8.69 -5.87 -21.25
CA VAL A 163 8.84 -7.03 -22.15
C VAL A 163 7.83 -8.11 -21.74
N PRO A 164 6.97 -8.58 -22.66
CA PRO A 164 6.07 -9.71 -22.40
C PRO A 164 6.83 -10.99 -22.04
N MET A 165 6.39 -11.66 -20.99
CA MET A 165 7.01 -12.88 -20.47
C MET A 165 6.02 -14.05 -20.48
N THR A 166 6.38 -15.12 -21.18
CA THR A 166 5.65 -16.39 -21.19
C THR A 166 6.48 -17.44 -20.46
N LEU A 167 5.88 -18.13 -19.49
CA LEU A 167 6.50 -19.21 -18.75
C LEU A 167 6.37 -20.50 -19.54
N LEU A 168 7.50 -21.19 -19.72
CA LEU A 168 7.63 -22.42 -20.46
C LEU A 168 8.02 -23.55 -19.50
N PRO A 169 7.08 -24.38 -19.02
CA PRO A 169 7.40 -25.48 -18.13
C PRO A 169 8.34 -26.48 -18.79
N VAL A 170 9.44 -26.83 -18.11
CA VAL A 170 10.46 -27.72 -18.68
C VAL A 170 9.94 -29.13 -18.95
N ASP A 171 9.03 -29.62 -18.12
CA ASP A 171 8.52 -31.00 -18.23
C ASP A 171 7.36 -31.12 -19.24
N ASP A 172 6.75 -30.00 -19.64
CA ASP A 172 5.75 -29.92 -20.70
C ASP A 172 5.74 -28.51 -21.32
N PRO A 173 6.58 -28.26 -22.33
CA PRO A 173 6.65 -26.97 -23.01
C PRO A 173 5.35 -26.58 -23.72
N SER A 174 4.45 -27.53 -24.03
CA SER A 174 3.16 -27.22 -24.66
C SER A 174 2.19 -26.51 -23.70
N ALA A 175 2.39 -26.69 -22.39
CA ALA A 175 1.62 -26.04 -21.33
C ALA A 175 2.13 -24.62 -21.00
N ALA A 176 2.63 -23.87 -21.98
CA ALA A 176 3.11 -22.50 -21.79
C ALA A 176 1.98 -21.56 -21.34
N TYR A 177 2.27 -20.63 -20.42
CA TYR A 177 1.28 -19.66 -19.95
C TYR A 177 1.92 -18.34 -19.54
N ARG A 178 1.13 -17.26 -19.53
CA ARG A 178 1.55 -15.98 -18.96
C ARG A 178 0.91 -15.79 -17.60
N LEU A 179 1.70 -15.35 -16.64
CA LEU A 179 1.22 -15.11 -15.27
C LEU A 179 0.09 -14.06 -15.22
N ARG A 180 0.15 -13.06 -16.12
CA ARG A 180 -0.87 -12.00 -16.23
C ARG A 180 -2.24 -12.54 -16.68
N ASP A 181 -2.27 -13.61 -17.46
CA ASP A 181 -3.50 -14.19 -17.99
C ASP A 181 -4.26 -14.98 -16.90
N LEU A 182 -3.63 -15.21 -15.75
CA LEU A 182 -4.22 -15.86 -14.57
C LEU A 182 -4.86 -14.87 -13.59
N ILE A 183 -4.87 -13.58 -13.93
CA ILE A 183 -5.36 -12.49 -13.08
C ILE A 183 -6.48 -11.79 -13.84
N ASP A 184 -7.64 -11.67 -13.21
CA ASP A 184 -8.78 -10.91 -13.71
C ASP A 184 -8.96 -9.62 -12.88
N PRO A 185 -8.49 -8.47 -13.38
CA PRO A 185 -8.57 -7.23 -12.65
C PRO A 185 -9.96 -6.57 -12.70
N HIS A 186 -11.01 -7.12 -13.31
CA HIS A 186 -12.29 -6.40 -13.40
C HIS A 186 -12.87 -6.01 -12.01
N ASP A 187 -13.49 -4.83 -11.94
CA ASP A 187 -14.18 -4.25 -10.76
C ASP A 187 -13.37 -3.93 -9.47
N THR A 188 -12.07 -4.18 -9.44
CA THR A 188 -11.28 -4.07 -8.20
C THR A 188 -10.82 -2.65 -7.82
N LEU A 189 -10.88 -1.67 -8.74
CA LEU A 189 -10.65 -0.25 -8.38
C LEU A 189 -11.80 0.30 -7.51
N ARG A 190 -13.04 -0.09 -7.78
CA ARG A 190 -14.21 0.32 -7.00
C ARG A 190 -14.11 -0.19 -5.56
N ASP A 191 -13.76 -1.46 -5.39
CA ASP A 191 -13.56 -2.06 -4.07
C ASP A 191 -12.43 -1.39 -3.30
N TRP A 192 -11.35 -1.03 -3.99
CA TRP A 192 -10.26 -0.28 -3.40
C TRP A 192 -10.71 1.11 -2.94
N LEU A 193 -11.38 1.87 -3.81
CA LEU A 193 -11.88 3.19 -3.45
C LEU A 193 -12.92 3.14 -2.31
N LEU A 194 -13.75 2.10 -2.27
CA LEU A 194 -14.73 1.86 -1.22
C LEU A 194 -14.07 1.53 0.12
N ARG A 195 -13.14 0.56 0.13
CA ARG A 195 -12.42 0.17 1.35
C ARG A 195 -11.67 1.34 1.97
N HIS A 196 -11.02 2.15 1.14
CA HIS A 196 -10.23 3.30 1.58
C HIS A 196 -11.03 4.62 1.60
N ARG A 197 -12.34 4.58 1.30
CA ARG A 197 -13.30 5.68 1.45
C ARG A 197 -12.95 6.92 0.62
N PHE A 198 -12.49 6.69 -0.60
CA PHE A 198 -12.29 7.71 -1.62
C PHE A 198 -13.63 8.00 -2.30
N TRP A 199 -14.53 8.65 -1.57
CA TRP A 199 -15.93 8.83 -1.99
C TRP A 199 -16.08 9.73 -3.22
N ASP A 200 -15.30 10.81 -3.34
CA ASP A 200 -15.31 11.69 -4.51
C ASP A 200 -14.98 10.92 -5.80
N GLU A 201 -13.99 10.04 -5.71
CA GLU A 201 -13.54 9.19 -6.79
C GLU A 201 -14.56 8.11 -7.13
N LEU A 202 -15.19 7.50 -6.11
CA LEU A 202 -16.29 6.58 -6.29
C LEU A 202 -17.46 7.22 -7.04
N ALA A 203 -17.78 8.48 -6.75
CA ALA A 203 -18.84 9.20 -7.47
C ALA A 203 -18.55 9.32 -8.98
N THR A 204 -17.27 9.27 -9.37
CA THR A 204 -16.84 9.33 -10.78
C THR A 204 -16.85 7.94 -11.43
N VAL A 205 -16.39 6.90 -10.73
CA VAL A 205 -16.27 5.54 -11.29
C VAL A 205 -17.52 4.68 -11.14
N ASP A 206 -18.46 5.08 -10.27
CA ASP A 206 -19.78 4.46 -10.10
C ASP A 206 -20.89 5.52 -10.22
N PRO A 207 -21.24 5.93 -11.45
CA PRO A 207 -22.28 6.93 -11.70
C PRO A 207 -23.66 6.54 -11.15
N SER A 208 -23.92 5.24 -11.02
CA SER A 208 -25.23 4.72 -10.58
C SER A 208 -25.54 5.07 -9.12
N ASN A 209 -24.50 5.24 -8.28
CA ASN A 209 -24.62 5.62 -6.88
C ASN A 209 -23.95 6.97 -6.57
N ALA A 210 -23.68 7.80 -7.58
CA ALA A 210 -22.90 9.02 -7.43
C ALA A 210 -23.43 9.98 -6.36
N ASP A 211 -24.75 10.07 -6.17
CA ASP A 211 -25.33 10.97 -5.17
C ASP A 211 -25.06 10.50 -3.73
N LEU A 212 -25.06 9.19 -3.49
CA LEU A 212 -24.63 8.62 -2.20
C LEU A 212 -23.15 8.92 -1.98
N TRP A 213 -22.31 8.68 -2.99
CA TRP A 213 -20.87 8.91 -2.88
C TRP A 213 -20.53 10.39 -2.64
N ARG A 214 -21.20 11.32 -3.31
CA ARG A 214 -21.08 12.76 -3.03
C ARG A 214 -21.52 13.13 -1.61
N LEU A 215 -22.61 12.52 -1.12
CA LEU A 215 -23.05 12.74 0.27
C LEU A 215 -21.99 12.25 1.27
N LEU A 216 -21.39 11.08 1.04
CA LEU A 216 -20.33 10.56 1.92
C LEU A 216 -19.05 11.40 1.83
N ALA A 217 -18.71 11.92 0.65
CA ALA A 217 -17.59 12.85 0.48
C ALA A 217 -17.82 14.15 1.25
N ALA A 218 -19.02 14.72 1.17
CA ALA A 218 -19.41 15.88 1.98
C ALA A 218 -19.31 15.59 3.48
N ARG A 219 -19.76 14.42 3.92
CA ARG A 219 -19.62 13.99 5.32
C ARG A 219 -18.16 13.95 5.78
N GLN A 220 -17.24 13.42 4.97
CA GLN A 220 -15.81 13.42 5.30
C GLN A 220 -15.27 14.83 5.47
N ARG A 221 -15.88 15.80 4.81
CA ARG A 221 -15.57 17.21 4.92
C ARG A 221 -16.30 17.92 6.08
N ALA A 222 -16.98 17.14 6.93
CA ALA A 222 -17.91 17.63 7.95
C ALA A 222 -19.00 18.57 7.40
N ASP A 223 -19.35 18.42 6.12
CA ASP A 223 -20.41 19.15 5.43
C ASP A 223 -21.74 18.39 5.56
N ILE A 224 -22.74 19.06 6.12
CA ILE A 224 -24.10 18.53 6.27
C ILE A 224 -25.08 19.11 5.23
N SER A 225 -24.64 20.06 4.41
CA SER A 225 -25.52 20.81 3.50
C SER A 225 -26.12 19.92 2.40
N LEU A 226 -25.35 18.96 1.87
CA LEU A 226 -25.88 17.98 0.90
C LEU A 226 -26.97 17.10 1.51
N ALA A 227 -26.93 16.83 2.82
CA ALA A 227 -27.94 16.05 3.50
C ALA A 227 -29.27 16.82 3.65
N GLU A 228 -29.27 18.16 3.55
CA GLU A 228 -30.47 19.00 3.62
C GLU A 228 -31.38 18.85 2.38
N GLY A 229 -30.81 18.40 1.25
CA GLY A 229 -31.54 18.12 0.01
C GLY A 229 -32.22 16.74 -0.04
N ILE A 230 -32.86 16.45 -1.18
CA ILE A 230 -33.34 15.10 -1.51
C ILE A 230 -32.20 14.34 -2.17
N VAL A 231 -31.86 13.16 -1.62
CA VAL A 231 -30.89 12.23 -2.22
C VAL A 231 -31.66 11.00 -2.71
N PRO A 232 -31.66 10.72 -4.03
CA PRO A 232 -32.37 9.56 -4.58
C PRO A 232 -31.94 8.24 -3.94
N GLY A 233 -32.90 7.38 -3.60
CA GLY A 233 -32.63 6.04 -3.06
C GLY A 233 -32.14 6.00 -1.61
N MET A 234 -32.32 7.08 -0.84
CA MET A 234 -32.09 7.13 0.60
C MET A 234 -33.39 7.37 1.38
N ASP A 235 -33.56 6.65 2.49
CA ASP A 235 -34.69 6.89 3.39
C ASP A 235 -34.51 8.17 4.22
N ALA A 236 -35.63 8.73 4.69
CA ALA A 236 -35.64 9.98 5.45
C ALA A 236 -34.92 9.87 6.81
N GLY A 237 -34.86 8.67 7.40
CA GLY A 237 -34.20 8.43 8.68
C GLY A 237 -32.68 8.47 8.58
N ALA A 238 -32.12 7.88 7.52
CA ALA A 238 -30.71 7.95 7.18
C ALA A 238 -30.31 9.40 6.90
N LEU A 239 -31.06 10.11 6.05
CA LEU A 239 -30.80 11.53 5.76
C LEU A 239 -30.85 12.41 7.00
N THR A 240 -31.75 12.12 7.94
CA THR A 240 -31.80 12.84 9.23
C THR A 240 -30.50 12.72 10.00
N LYS A 241 -29.87 11.53 10.02
CA LYS A 241 -28.56 11.35 10.68
C LYS A 241 -27.44 12.11 9.99
N PHE A 242 -27.42 12.19 8.65
CA PHE A 242 -26.39 12.96 7.92
C PHE A 242 -26.57 14.48 8.08
N ARG A 243 -27.74 14.96 8.53
CA ARG A 243 -27.96 16.37 8.89
C ARG A 243 -27.41 16.73 10.28
N GLU A 244 -27.05 15.73 11.09
CA GLU A 244 -26.49 15.98 12.41
C GLU A 244 -24.98 16.29 12.31
N LEU A 245 -24.60 17.47 12.77
CA LEU A 245 -23.22 17.95 12.69
C LEU A 245 -22.24 17.07 13.48
N TRP A 246 -22.63 16.61 14.67
CA TRP A 246 -21.74 15.84 15.54
C TRP A 246 -21.39 14.45 14.96
N PRO A 247 -22.34 13.57 14.59
CA PRO A 247 -22.03 12.31 13.92
C PRO A 247 -21.19 12.47 12.66
N THR A 248 -21.43 13.54 11.89
CA THR A 248 -20.67 13.87 10.68
C THR A 248 -19.21 14.20 11.00
N VAL A 249 -18.96 14.97 12.06
CA VAL A 249 -17.60 15.31 12.52
C VAL A 249 -16.88 14.08 13.08
N GLN A 250 -17.57 13.21 13.82
CA GLN A 250 -16.98 11.96 14.30
C GLN A 250 -16.54 11.08 13.12
N ALA A 251 -17.34 11.02 12.06
CA ALA A 251 -16.99 10.31 10.86
C ALA A 251 -15.81 10.92 10.12
N ALA A 252 -15.82 12.24 9.90
CA ALA A 252 -14.68 12.96 9.34
C ALA A 252 -13.39 12.65 10.10
N PHE A 253 -13.43 12.60 11.43
CA PHE A 253 -12.26 12.23 12.24
C PHE A 253 -11.78 10.78 11.99
N PHE A 254 -12.65 9.78 12.09
CA PHE A 254 -12.25 8.37 11.97
C PHE A 254 -11.91 7.97 10.53
N GLU A 255 -12.61 8.51 9.53
CA GLU A 255 -12.33 8.22 8.13
C GLU A 255 -11.01 8.84 7.67
N ARG A 256 -10.66 10.05 8.14
CA ARG A 256 -9.34 10.64 7.90
C ARG A 256 -8.22 9.87 8.61
N LEU A 257 -8.49 9.40 9.84
CA LEU A 257 -7.58 8.54 10.58
C LEU A 257 -7.29 7.22 9.83
N ALA A 258 -8.32 6.63 9.23
CA ALA A 258 -8.19 5.42 8.40
C ALA A 258 -7.30 5.62 7.17
N ARG A 259 -7.39 6.79 6.53
CA ARG A 259 -6.59 7.15 5.35
C ARG A 259 -5.17 7.60 5.67
N GLY A 260 -4.77 7.56 6.95
CA GLY A 260 -3.45 8.01 7.37
C GLY A 260 -3.20 9.50 7.13
N GLU A 261 -4.28 10.28 7.02
CA GLU A 261 -4.21 11.74 6.90
C GLU A 261 -3.71 12.36 8.19
N ALA A 262 -3.14 13.56 8.08
CA ALA A 262 -2.75 14.31 9.26
C ALA A 262 -3.99 14.72 10.07
N ILE A 263 -4.06 14.25 11.32
CA ILE A 263 -5.16 14.56 12.23
C ILE A 263 -5.05 16.02 12.66
N ASP A 264 -6.03 16.85 12.30
CA ASP A 264 -6.15 18.20 12.85
C ASP A 264 -6.34 18.13 14.38
N HIS A 265 -5.43 18.75 15.12
CA HIS A 265 -5.51 18.86 16.57
C HIS A 265 -6.86 19.43 17.02
N ALA A 266 -7.42 20.41 16.31
CA ALA A 266 -8.69 21.01 16.65
C ALA A 266 -9.85 20.02 16.47
N LEU A 267 -9.80 19.17 15.43
CA LEU A 267 -10.76 18.08 15.22
C LEU A 267 -10.64 17.01 16.31
N LEU A 268 -9.41 16.56 16.64
CA LEU A 268 -9.16 15.59 17.72
C LEU A 268 -9.60 16.14 19.08
N ARG A 269 -9.25 17.38 19.40
CA ARG A 269 -9.67 18.07 20.63
C ARG A 269 -11.18 18.17 20.72
N THR A 270 -11.82 18.54 19.62
CA THR A 270 -13.28 18.63 19.56
C THR A 270 -13.91 17.27 19.81
N TRP A 271 -13.46 16.25 19.09
CA TRP A 271 -13.96 14.89 19.24
C TRP A 271 -13.81 14.38 20.68
N PHE A 272 -12.59 14.50 21.23
CA PHE A 272 -12.25 14.01 22.55
C PHE A 272 -13.07 14.71 23.63
N THR A 273 -13.14 16.04 23.58
CA THR A 273 -13.86 16.86 24.55
C THR A 273 -15.35 16.54 24.57
N GLN A 274 -15.97 16.40 23.39
CA GLN A 274 -17.37 15.99 23.31
C GLN A 274 -17.55 14.58 23.89
N ARG A 275 -16.71 13.62 23.50
CA ARG A 275 -16.80 12.22 23.93
C ARG A 275 -16.74 12.04 25.45
N ILE A 276 -15.90 12.81 26.14
CA ILE A 276 -15.80 12.79 27.62
C ILE A 276 -16.92 13.59 28.31
N SER A 277 -17.49 14.59 27.63
CA SER A 277 -18.57 15.42 28.18
C SER A 277 -19.97 14.81 28.03
N LYS A 278 -20.19 13.99 27.00
CA LYS A 278 -21.47 13.34 26.69
C LYS A 278 -21.32 11.82 26.55
N PRO A 279 -20.94 11.11 27.63
CA PRO A 279 -20.95 9.65 27.61
C PRO A 279 -22.37 9.10 27.44
N SER A 280 -22.49 7.85 27.01
CA SER A 280 -23.79 7.17 27.01
C SER A 280 -24.34 7.02 28.43
N ARG A 281 -25.67 6.94 28.59
CA ARG A 281 -26.32 6.78 29.92
C ARG A 281 -25.74 5.61 30.72
N LYS A 282 -25.46 4.49 30.05
CA LYS A 282 -24.88 3.29 30.65
C LYS A 282 -23.46 3.53 31.17
N GLU A 283 -22.63 4.22 30.38
CA GLU A 283 -21.28 4.56 30.79
C GLU A 283 -21.27 5.60 31.92
N ASP A 284 -22.14 6.61 31.86
CA ASP A 284 -22.22 7.64 32.90
C ASP A 284 -22.63 7.05 34.26
N ALA A 285 -23.57 6.09 34.25
CA ALA A 285 -23.98 5.37 35.45
C ALA A 285 -22.87 4.50 36.05
N ALA A 286 -21.90 4.06 35.23
CA ALA A 286 -20.78 3.23 35.67
C ALA A 286 -19.58 4.05 36.22
N VAL A 287 -19.68 5.38 36.22
CA VAL A 287 -18.64 6.29 36.73
C VAL A 287 -19.09 6.92 38.04
N SER A 288 -18.20 6.98 39.03
CA SER A 288 -18.48 7.61 40.32
C SER A 288 -18.75 9.12 40.17
N ALA A 289 -19.49 9.72 41.11
CA ALA A 289 -19.79 11.15 41.06
C ALA A 289 -18.53 12.04 41.06
N SER A 290 -17.47 11.63 41.77
CA SER A 290 -16.18 12.35 41.80
C SER A 290 -15.46 12.27 40.45
N ALA A 291 -15.39 11.09 39.84
CA ALA A 291 -14.80 10.89 38.52
C ALA A 291 -15.58 11.64 37.43
N ARG A 292 -16.92 11.63 37.50
CA ARG A 292 -17.78 12.40 36.59
C ARG A 292 -17.49 13.90 36.67
N ARG A 293 -17.39 14.46 37.89
CA ARG A 293 -17.03 15.88 38.09
C ARG A 293 -15.65 16.21 37.49
N LEU A 294 -14.67 15.33 37.67
CA LEU A 294 -13.32 15.50 37.13
C LEU A 294 -13.31 15.50 35.60
N LEU A 295 -14.03 14.56 34.97
CA LEU A 295 -14.14 14.46 33.51
C LEU A 295 -14.88 15.68 32.92
N GLN A 296 -15.94 16.15 33.59
CA GLN A 296 -16.64 17.39 33.22
C GLN A 296 -15.75 18.62 33.39
N GLU A 297 -14.95 18.69 34.46
CA GLU A 297 -13.97 19.76 34.68
C GLU A 297 -12.91 19.78 33.58
N LEU A 298 -12.37 18.61 33.21
CA LEU A 298 -11.44 18.45 32.10
C LEU A 298 -12.06 18.92 30.79
N ALA A 299 -13.26 18.43 30.47
CA ALA A 299 -13.98 18.83 29.25
C ALA A 299 -14.17 20.35 29.18
N ARG A 300 -14.57 20.98 30.29
CA ARG A 300 -14.72 22.43 30.39
C ARG A 300 -13.41 23.16 30.13
N LYS A 301 -12.29 22.70 30.70
CA LYS A 301 -10.96 23.29 30.49
C LYS A 301 -10.45 23.11 29.06
N LEU A 302 -10.70 21.97 28.42
CA LEU A 302 -10.30 21.70 27.03
C LEU A 302 -11.15 22.46 26.01
N SER A 303 -12.38 22.81 26.38
CA SER A 303 -13.28 23.63 25.57
C SER A 303 -13.03 25.14 25.72
N ASP A 304 -11.97 25.54 26.43
CA ASP A 304 -11.57 26.94 26.58
C ASP A 304 -10.62 27.30 25.44
N PRO A 305 -11.01 28.17 24.49
CA PRO A 305 -10.19 28.52 23.34
C PRO A 305 -8.93 29.31 23.71
N GLU A 306 -8.88 29.95 24.90
CA GLU A 306 -7.72 30.73 25.32
C GLU A 306 -6.62 29.88 25.97
N ARG A 307 -6.94 28.65 26.41
CA ARG A 307 -5.95 27.75 27.03
C ARG A 307 -5.20 26.93 25.98
N HIS A 308 -3.91 27.19 25.86
CA HIS A 308 -3.01 26.41 25.00
C HIS A 308 -2.46 25.19 25.77
N GLY A 309 -2.31 24.05 25.08
CA GLY A 309 -1.73 22.82 25.65
C GLY A 309 -2.73 21.94 26.42
N GLY A 310 -3.39 21.00 25.73
CA GLY A 310 -4.37 20.10 26.35
C GLY A 310 -3.77 18.83 27.00
N ALA A 311 -2.62 18.35 26.53
CA ALA A 311 -2.04 17.08 27.01
C ALA A 311 -1.70 17.11 28.51
N ALA A 312 -1.14 18.21 29.01
CA ALA A 312 -0.83 18.39 30.43
C ALA A 312 -2.10 18.33 31.32
N LEU A 313 -3.21 18.88 30.85
CA LEU A 313 -4.51 18.81 31.54
C LEU A 313 -5.03 17.38 31.58
N ILE A 314 -4.88 16.62 30.49
CA ILE A 314 -5.26 15.21 30.44
C ILE A 314 -4.36 14.39 31.38
N GLY A 315 -3.05 14.66 31.40
CA GLY A 315 -2.11 13.99 32.30
C GLY A 315 -2.41 14.23 33.79
N GLU A 316 -2.81 15.46 34.15
CA GLU A 316 -3.27 15.77 35.51
C GLU A 316 -4.59 15.08 35.85
N ALA A 317 -5.56 15.10 34.92
CA ALA A 317 -6.81 14.37 35.09
C ALA A 317 -6.57 12.87 35.25
N ARG A 318 -5.66 12.27 34.48
CA ARG A 318 -5.26 10.87 34.58
C ARG A 318 -4.75 10.52 35.98
N ARG A 319 -3.88 11.34 36.57
CA ARG A 319 -3.38 11.15 37.94
C ARG A 319 -4.52 11.15 38.97
N ARG A 320 -5.45 12.09 38.83
CA ARG A 320 -6.59 12.27 39.75
C ARG A 320 -7.73 11.27 39.55
N LEU A 321 -7.84 10.65 38.38
CA LEU A 321 -8.88 9.67 38.03
C LEU A 321 -8.54 8.25 38.51
N SER A 322 -7.43 8.03 39.22
CA SER A 322 -7.01 6.69 39.66
C SER A 322 -7.88 6.15 40.81
N PRO A 323 -8.40 4.90 40.73
CA PRO A 323 -8.31 3.96 39.60
C PRO A 323 -9.25 4.35 38.44
N ILE A 324 -8.77 4.19 37.20
CA ILE A 324 -9.51 4.58 36.00
C ILE A 324 -10.78 3.71 35.84
N PRO A 325 -11.98 4.31 35.74
CA PRO A 325 -13.21 3.57 35.48
C PRO A 325 -13.15 2.75 34.20
N ARG A 326 -13.76 1.56 34.20
CA ARG A 326 -13.84 0.66 33.03
C ARG A 326 -14.88 1.10 31.99
N THR A 327 -14.84 2.37 31.59
CA THR A 327 -15.71 2.95 30.56
C THR A 327 -14.87 3.55 29.43
N HIS A 328 -15.38 3.55 28.20
CA HIS A 328 -14.59 3.93 27.02
C HIS A 328 -14.13 5.40 27.05
N HIS A 329 -14.94 6.30 27.58
CA HIS A 329 -14.56 7.71 27.72
C HIS A 329 -13.55 7.97 28.83
N ALA A 330 -13.65 7.28 29.97
CA ALA A 330 -12.66 7.40 31.04
C ALA A 330 -11.32 6.74 30.64
N ALA A 331 -11.38 5.65 29.89
CA ALA A 331 -10.20 4.96 29.37
C ALA A 331 -9.32 5.85 28.47
N LEU A 332 -9.92 6.77 27.68
CA LEU A 332 -9.16 7.74 26.88
C LEU A 332 -8.27 8.63 27.76
N VAL A 333 -8.78 9.10 28.90
CA VAL A 333 -7.99 9.89 29.86
C VAL A 333 -6.93 9.03 30.54
N GLY A 334 -7.23 7.75 30.74
CA GLY A 334 -6.33 6.78 31.34
C GLY A 334 -5.15 6.34 30.45
N ASP A 335 -5.30 6.45 29.13
CA ASP A 335 -4.40 5.89 28.13
C ASP A 335 -3.23 6.82 27.81
N ALA A 336 -2.02 6.39 28.20
CA ALA A 336 -0.79 7.15 27.95
C ALA A 336 -0.47 7.30 26.46
N GLN A 337 -0.79 6.30 25.63
CA GLN A 337 -0.55 6.36 24.19
C GLN A 337 -1.48 7.38 23.54
N PHE A 338 -2.73 7.49 24.02
CA PHE A 338 -3.66 8.53 23.57
C PHE A 338 -3.16 9.93 23.96
N ILE A 339 -2.65 10.11 25.18
CA ILE A 339 -2.10 11.41 25.61
C ILE A 339 -0.92 11.83 24.72
N SER A 340 -0.01 10.90 24.40
CA SER A 340 1.09 11.14 23.47
C SER A 340 0.59 11.48 22.07
N LEU A 341 -0.37 10.73 21.52
CA LEU A 341 -0.99 11.03 20.22
C LEU A 341 -1.62 12.44 20.22
N PHE A 342 -2.32 12.79 21.31
CA PHE A 342 -2.96 14.09 21.47
C PHE A 342 -1.93 15.23 21.51
N GLU A 343 -0.83 15.04 22.24
CA GLU A 343 0.28 16.00 22.30
C GLU A 343 0.98 16.15 20.95
N ASP A 344 1.27 15.03 20.27
CA ASP A 344 1.93 15.02 18.98
C ASP A 344 1.08 15.71 17.91
N SER A 345 -0.23 15.45 17.88
CA SER A 345 -1.16 16.10 16.93
C SER A 345 -1.16 17.63 17.03
N ALA A 346 -0.81 18.19 18.20
CA ALA A 346 -0.73 19.65 18.39
C ALA A 346 0.52 20.27 17.74
N LYS A 347 1.51 19.45 17.38
CA LYS A 347 2.76 19.91 16.75
C LYS A 347 2.56 19.98 15.24
N HIS A 348 2.93 21.10 14.64
CA HIS A 348 2.96 21.26 13.17
C HIS A 348 3.73 20.11 12.49
N GLN A 349 4.82 19.66 13.12
CA GLN A 349 5.63 18.54 12.64
C GLN A 349 4.85 17.23 12.48
N ALA A 350 3.79 16.97 13.26
CA ALA A 350 2.98 15.77 13.09
C ALA A 350 2.18 15.77 11.79
N HIS A 351 1.95 16.94 11.18
CA HIS A 351 1.37 17.07 9.84
C HIS A 351 2.41 16.82 8.72
N LEU A 352 3.70 16.84 9.04
CA LEU A 352 4.83 16.77 8.09
C LEU A 352 5.67 15.50 8.17
N ALA A 353 5.68 14.85 9.34
CA ALA A 353 6.44 13.62 9.55
C ALA A 353 6.03 12.62 8.48
N PRO A 354 6.95 11.82 7.91
CA PRO A 354 6.57 10.79 6.95
C PRO A 354 5.38 9.96 7.48
N PRO A 355 4.61 9.33 6.60
CA PRO A 355 3.65 8.30 6.95
C PRO A 355 4.29 7.13 7.71
N GLU A 356 4.67 7.32 8.96
CA GLU A 356 5.14 6.23 9.79
C GLU A 356 3.90 5.47 10.24
N ALA A 357 3.92 4.18 9.92
CA ALA A 357 2.91 3.23 10.28
C ALA A 357 2.88 3.14 11.82
N ARG A 358 1.94 3.86 12.45
CA ARG A 358 1.82 3.98 13.90
C ARG A 358 0.56 3.27 14.35
N ARG A 359 0.75 2.31 15.26
CA ARG A 359 -0.34 1.68 15.99
C ARG A 359 -1.15 2.73 16.74
N LEU A 360 -2.47 2.69 16.58
CA LEU A 360 -3.38 3.60 17.26
C LEU A 360 -3.56 3.18 18.73
N PRO A 361 -3.78 4.14 19.65
CA PRO A 361 -4.06 3.84 21.05
C PRO A 361 -5.29 2.92 21.21
N GLY A 362 -5.21 1.93 22.09
CA GLY A 362 -6.29 0.95 22.29
C GLY A 362 -7.62 1.59 22.73
N SER A 363 -7.56 2.65 23.54
CA SER A 363 -8.76 3.41 23.93
C SER A 363 -9.42 4.12 22.75
N LEU A 364 -8.63 4.61 21.78
CA LEU A 364 -9.13 5.25 20.57
C LEU A 364 -9.81 4.23 19.65
N LEU A 365 -9.19 3.06 19.46
CA LEU A 365 -9.76 1.94 18.69
C LEU A 365 -11.11 1.49 19.25
N ALA A 366 -11.22 1.33 20.57
CA ALA A 366 -12.47 0.92 21.21
C ALA A 366 -13.60 1.95 21.01
N ASN A 367 -13.26 3.24 20.95
CA ASN A 367 -14.23 4.29 20.64
C ASN A 367 -14.63 4.30 19.15
N ALA A 368 -13.69 4.00 18.25
CA ALA A 368 -13.99 3.81 16.83
C ALA A 368 -14.98 2.65 16.63
N ASP A 369 -14.74 1.50 17.27
CA ASP A 369 -15.61 0.32 17.21
C ASP A 369 -17.02 0.59 17.75
N GLN A 370 -17.12 1.42 18.80
CA GLN A 370 -18.40 1.83 19.35
C GLN A 370 -19.18 2.73 18.39
N TRP A 371 -18.49 3.69 17.77
CA TRP A 371 -19.09 4.62 16.81
C TRP A 371 -19.55 3.89 15.54
N GLU A 372 -18.72 3.01 14.99
CA GLU A 372 -18.99 2.30 13.73
C GLU A 372 -20.25 1.44 13.80
N LYS A 373 -20.58 0.88 14.98
CA LYS A 373 -21.84 0.14 15.20
C LYS A 373 -23.10 0.97 14.97
N ALA A 374 -23.02 2.30 15.15
CA ALA A 374 -24.12 3.22 14.98
C ALA A 374 -24.10 3.99 13.65
N ASP A 375 -23.00 3.84 12.89
CA ASP A 375 -22.81 4.49 11.59
C ASP A 375 -23.80 3.93 10.55
N PRO A 376 -24.58 4.78 9.84
CA PRO A 376 -25.42 4.31 8.74
C PRO A 376 -24.66 3.77 7.51
N VAL A 377 -23.40 4.17 7.29
CA VAL A 377 -22.67 3.86 6.04
C VAL A 377 -22.54 2.36 5.75
N PRO A 378 -22.16 1.48 6.69
CA PRO A 378 -22.09 0.04 6.41
C PRO A 378 -23.41 -0.55 5.92
N GLY A 379 -24.55 -0.05 6.42
CA GLY A 379 -25.87 -0.47 5.96
C GLY A 379 -26.15 -0.02 4.52
N LEU A 380 -25.83 1.23 4.20
CA LEU A 380 -26.01 1.81 2.86
C LEU A 380 -25.15 1.10 1.81
N VAL A 381 -23.89 0.81 2.14
CA VAL A 381 -22.98 0.07 1.26
C VAL A 381 -23.52 -1.34 0.96
N LYS A 382 -23.98 -2.06 1.99
CA LYS A 382 -24.57 -3.40 1.83
C LYS A 382 -25.86 -3.37 0.98
N GLN A 383 -26.69 -2.34 1.11
CA GLN A 383 -27.89 -2.17 0.27
C GLN A 383 -27.57 -1.99 -1.22
N ARG A 384 -26.32 -1.65 -1.58
CA ARG A 384 -25.84 -1.58 -2.96
C ARG A 384 -25.12 -2.86 -3.43
N GLY A 385 -25.21 -3.95 -2.65
CA GLY A 385 -24.56 -5.22 -2.96
C GLY A 385 -23.03 -5.17 -2.82
N MET A 386 -22.51 -4.18 -2.09
CA MET A 386 -21.08 -3.97 -1.92
C MET A 386 -20.60 -4.40 -0.52
N THR A 387 -19.30 -4.66 -0.41
CA THR A 387 -18.69 -5.07 0.86
C THR A 387 -18.45 -3.85 1.75
N ALA A 388 -18.97 -3.89 2.97
CA ALA A 388 -18.74 -2.84 3.96
C ALA A 388 -17.57 -3.21 4.88
N TRP A 389 -16.36 -2.78 4.51
CA TRP A 389 -15.16 -2.94 5.33
C TRP A 389 -15.14 -2.01 6.54
N PRO A 390 -14.47 -2.41 7.64
CA PRO A 390 -14.34 -1.57 8.81
C PRO A 390 -13.48 -0.33 8.51
N VAL A 391 -13.74 0.75 9.23
CA VAL A 391 -13.05 2.04 9.01
C VAL A 391 -11.56 1.92 9.24
N LEU A 392 -11.14 1.31 10.35
CA LEU A 392 -9.72 1.21 10.71
C LEU A 392 -9.12 -0.16 10.39
N GLY A 393 -9.71 -0.91 9.46
CA GLY A 393 -9.24 -2.25 9.10
C GLY A 393 -9.40 -3.29 10.22
N SER A 394 -8.81 -4.47 10.02
CA SER A 394 -8.81 -5.58 10.99
C SER A 394 -7.53 -5.67 11.82
N GLY A 395 -6.42 -5.13 11.33
CA GLY A 395 -5.06 -5.37 11.81
C GLY A 395 -4.46 -6.69 11.35
N ASP A 396 -5.19 -7.51 10.58
CA ASP A 396 -4.72 -8.84 10.19
C ASP A 396 -3.86 -8.80 8.93
N VAL A 397 -2.86 -9.67 8.85
CA VAL A 397 -2.02 -9.85 7.66
C VAL A 397 -2.15 -11.29 7.15
N LEU A 398 -2.32 -11.46 5.84
CA LEU A 398 -2.37 -12.78 5.19
C LEU A 398 -0.99 -13.17 4.69
N VAL A 399 -0.46 -14.30 5.10
CA VAL A 399 0.80 -14.86 4.59
C VAL A 399 0.50 -16.05 3.68
N LEU A 400 0.98 -15.99 2.45
CA LEU A 400 0.94 -17.10 1.49
C LEU A 400 2.36 -17.63 1.27
N MET A 401 2.55 -18.93 1.47
CA MET A 401 3.86 -19.59 1.30
C MET A 401 3.68 -21.04 0.85
N CYS A 402 4.45 -21.49 -0.15
CA CYS A 402 4.46 -22.89 -0.56
C CYS A 402 5.31 -23.75 0.40
N VAL A 403 5.04 -25.05 0.46
CA VAL A 403 5.83 -26.02 1.23
C VAL A 403 6.59 -26.92 0.26
N GLY A 404 7.92 -26.96 0.41
CA GLY A 404 8.79 -27.84 -0.37
C GLY A 404 8.91 -29.24 0.24
N LYS A 405 9.69 -30.12 -0.39
CA LYS A 405 10.08 -31.42 0.19
C LYS A 405 11.14 -31.26 1.27
N THR A 406 11.12 -32.12 2.29
CA THR A 406 12.16 -32.16 3.31
C THR A 406 13.47 -32.62 2.66
N PRO A 407 14.58 -31.87 2.82
CA PRO A 407 15.89 -32.29 2.33
C PRO A 407 16.31 -33.62 2.98
N ALA A 408 16.96 -34.50 2.24
CA ALA A 408 17.42 -35.80 2.76
C ALA A 408 18.49 -35.66 3.85
N ASP A 409 19.24 -34.56 3.83
CA ASP A 409 20.28 -34.18 4.79
C ASP A 409 19.73 -33.40 6.00
N ASP A 410 18.44 -33.04 6.02
CA ASP A 410 17.75 -32.41 7.16
C ASP A 410 16.45 -33.14 7.52
N PRO A 411 16.53 -34.41 7.98
CA PRO A 411 15.34 -35.21 8.32
C PRO A 411 14.54 -34.63 9.50
N ALA A 412 15.16 -33.79 10.34
CA ALA A 412 14.51 -33.10 11.45
C ALA A 412 13.86 -31.76 11.03
N ASP A 413 13.99 -31.38 9.77
CA ASP A 413 13.41 -30.17 9.18
C ASP A 413 13.76 -28.87 9.92
N ARG A 414 15.00 -28.79 10.44
CA ARG A 414 15.47 -27.63 11.20
C ARG A 414 15.48 -26.37 10.35
N ASP A 415 15.88 -26.48 9.09
CA ASP A 415 15.93 -25.36 8.16
C ASP A 415 14.53 -24.86 7.81
N GLY A 416 13.57 -25.79 7.64
CA GLY A 416 12.16 -25.46 7.40
C GLY A 416 11.52 -24.76 8.58
N HIS A 417 11.78 -25.24 9.80
CA HIS A 417 11.33 -24.58 11.01
C HIS A 417 11.92 -23.17 11.16
N ALA A 418 13.21 -22.99 10.91
CA ALA A 418 13.86 -21.68 10.91
C ALA A 418 13.25 -20.73 9.85
N ALA A 419 12.91 -21.25 8.67
CA ALA A 419 12.20 -20.52 7.62
C ALA A 419 10.85 -19.99 8.09
N VAL A 420 10.00 -20.86 8.66
CA VAL A 420 8.69 -20.46 9.17
C VAL A 420 8.83 -19.40 10.26
N HIS A 421 9.80 -19.52 11.16
CA HIS A 421 10.08 -18.50 12.16
C HIS A 421 10.43 -17.15 11.55
N LYS A 422 11.31 -17.10 10.54
CA LYS A 422 11.66 -15.85 9.86
C LYS A 422 10.46 -15.19 9.17
N VAL A 423 9.59 -15.99 8.56
CA VAL A 423 8.36 -15.50 7.93
C VAL A 423 7.38 -14.96 8.99
N MET A 424 7.25 -15.64 10.12
CA MET A 424 6.41 -15.21 11.24
C MET A 424 6.94 -13.92 11.89
N ASP A 425 8.24 -13.77 12.05
CA ASP A 425 8.88 -12.54 12.56
C ASP A 425 8.59 -11.35 11.64
N TRP A 426 8.74 -11.55 10.32
CA TRP A 426 8.40 -10.55 9.32
C TRP A 426 6.92 -10.17 9.38
N ALA A 427 6.02 -11.17 9.35
CA ALA A 427 4.58 -10.93 9.44
C ALA A 427 4.18 -10.24 10.75
N SER A 428 4.86 -10.54 11.85
CA SER A 428 4.67 -9.88 13.15
C SER A 428 5.09 -8.41 13.10
N HIS A 429 6.23 -8.10 12.48
CA HIS A 429 6.66 -6.72 12.26
C HIS A 429 5.65 -5.93 11.41
N ARG A 430 5.13 -6.55 10.33
CA ARG A 430 4.10 -5.96 9.46
C ARG A 430 2.79 -5.71 10.20
N CYS A 431 2.28 -6.70 10.95
CA CYS A 431 1.13 -6.54 11.83
C CYS A 431 1.38 -5.46 12.91
N GLY A 432 2.61 -5.32 13.39
CA GLY A 432 3.06 -4.28 14.33
C GLY A 432 2.91 -2.86 13.79
N ALA A 433 3.08 -2.69 12.48
CA ALA A 433 3.00 -1.42 11.77
C ALA A 433 1.56 -0.97 11.48
N LEU A 434 0.58 -1.88 11.51
CA LEU A 434 -0.82 -1.54 11.23
C LEU A 434 -1.47 -0.72 12.35
N ALA A 435 -2.52 0.01 11.98
CA ALA A 435 -3.27 0.87 12.90
C ALA A 435 -3.87 0.10 14.08
N ARG A 436 -4.27 -1.16 13.85
CA ARG A 436 -4.81 -2.07 14.86
C ARG A 436 -3.84 -3.21 15.16
N PRO A 437 -3.81 -3.73 16.39
CA PRO A 437 -3.27 -5.05 16.62
C PRO A 437 -4.17 -6.09 15.92
N GLY A 438 -3.57 -7.01 15.18
CA GLY A 438 -4.31 -8.13 14.59
C GLY A 438 -3.51 -9.42 14.59
N ARG A 439 -3.93 -10.34 13.74
CA ARG A 439 -3.45 -11.72 13.66
C ARG A 439 -2.69 -11.96 12.37
N ILE A 440 -1.70 -12.85 12.46
CA ILE A 440 -1.05 -13.42 11.29
C ILE A 440 -1.94 -14.55 10.77
N ARG A 441 -2.40 -14.45 9.54
CA ARG A 441 -3.17 -15.48 8.83
C ARG A 441 -2.23 -16.27 7.93
N LEU A 442 -1.63 -17.33 8.47
CA LEU A 442 -0.68 -18.14 7.72
C LEU A 442 -1.41 -19.19 6.88
N ARG A 443 -1.18 -19.20 5.56
CA ARG A 443 -1.67 -20.25 4.65
C ARG A 443 -0.49 -20.90 3.95
N LEU A 444 -0.26 -22.16 4.31
CA LEU A 444 0.80 -22.99 3.75
C LEU A 444 0.24 -23.84 2.62
N LEU A 445 0.69 -23.60 1.39
CA LEU A 445 0.24 -24.35 0.22
C LEU A 445 1.09 -25.60 0.05
N ALA A 446 0.45 -26.75 -0.06
CA ALA A 446 1.15 -28.03 -0.17
C ALA A 446 0.55 -28.92 -1.26
N SER A 447 1.43 -29.72 -1.86
CA SER A 447 1.07 -30.86 -2.72
C SER A 447 0.76 -32.09 -1.88
N GLY A 448 0.22 -33.14 -2.50
CA GLY A 448 0.01 -34.43 -1.83
C GLY A 448 1.25 -34.94 -1.09
N GLU A 449 2.44 -34.78 -1.68
CA GLU A 449 3.72 -35.19 -1.09
C GLU A 449 4.21 -34.34 0.09
N THR A 450 3.65 -33.13 0.27
CA THR A 450 4.14 -32.14 1.26
C THR A 450 3.08 -31.75 2.31
N MET A 451 1.87 -32.33 2.22
CA MET A 451 0.77 -32.02 3.14
C MET A 451 1.11 -32.29 4.61
N GLU A 452 1.79 -33.41 4.90
CA GLU A 452 2.17 -33.75 6.28
C GLU A 452 3.18 -32.75 6.85
N ARG A 453 4.19 -32.39 6.06
CA ARG A 453 5.16 -31.35 6.42
C ARG A 453 4.48 -30.00 6.68
N ALA A 454 3.53 -29.61 5.82
CA ALA A 454 2.76 -28.38 6.01
C ALA A 454 1.95 -28.39 7.31
N ARG A 455 1.29 -29.51 7.64
CA ARG A 455 0.56 -29.66 8.92
C ARG A 455 1.50 -29.60 10.13
N SER A 456 2.69 -30.16 10.03
CA SER A 456 3.74 -30.05 11.05
C SER A 456 4.14 -28.59 11.27
N TRP A 457 4.40 -27.83 10.21
CA TRP A 457 4.73 -26.41 10.30
C TRP A 457 3.61 -25.57 10.87
N VAL A 458 2.35 -25.84 10.51
CA VAL A 458 1.18 -25.19 11.14
C VAL A 458 1.16 -25.46 12.65
N THR A 459 1.44 -26.70 13.07
CA THR A 459 1.45 -27.10 14.48
C THR A 459 2.56 -26.37 15.23
N LEU A 460 3.77 -26.31 14.67
CA LEU A 460 4.90 -25.57 15.22
C LEU A 460 4.59 -24.07 15.34
N ALA A 461 4.07 -23.45 14.29
CA ALA A 461 3.74 -22.03 14.29
C ALA A 461 2.69 -21.72 15.38
N ARG A 462 1.67 -22.57 15.54
CA ARG A 462 0.67 -22.44 16.61
C ARG A 462 1.25 -22.63 18.02
N ALA A 463 2.21 -23.54 18.18
CA ALA A 463 2.85 -23.80 19.47
C ALA A 463 3.79 -22.66 19.92
N THR A 464 4.32 -21.88 18.97
CA THR A 464 5.32 -20.84 19.23
C THR A 464 4.76 -19.42 19.20
N ALA A 465 3.63 -19.22 18.53
CA ALA A 465 2.96 -17.92 18.48
C ALA A 465 2.23 -17.60 19.81
N PRO A 466 2.20 -16.32 20.24
CA PRO A 466 1.36 -15.90 21.36
C PRO A 466 -0.11 -16.27 21.17
N ALA A 467 -0.80 -16.62 22.26
CA ALA A 467 -2.20 -17.01 22.21
C ALA A 467 -3.07 -15.97 21.50
N GLY A 468 -3.85 -16.42 20.50
CA GLY A 468 -4.75 -15.56 19.73
C GLY A 468 -4.07 -14.67 18.68
N SER A 469 -2.75 -14.74 18.49
CA SER A 469 -2.03 -13.91 17.49
C SER A 469 -1.88 -14.57 16.10
N LEU A 470 -2.18 -15.86 15.99
CA LEU A 470 -2.00 -16.65 14.77
C LEU A 470 -3.27 -17.43 14.43
N ASP A 471 -3.62 -17.42 13.16
CA ASP A 471 -4.53 -18.36 12.53
C ASP A 471 -3.81 -18.98 11.33
N ALA A 472 -3.32 -20.21 11.51
CA ALA A 472 -2.53 -20.94 10.52
C ALA A 472 -3.28 -22.15 9.97
N ALA A 473 -3.23 -22.37 8.66
CA ALA A 473 -3.81 -23.53 7.99
C ALA A 473 -2.93 -24.01 6.84
N ALA A 474 -2.98 -25.32 6.56
CA ALA A 474 -2.40 -25.91 5.36
C ALA A 474 -3.49 -26.07 4.30
N LEU A 475 -3.24 -25.61 3.08
CA LEU A 475 -4.14 -25.67 1.94
C LEU A 475 -3.61 -26.66 0.91
N GLY A 476 -4.50 -27.49 0.37
CA GLY A 476 -4.16 -28.55 -0.58
C GLY A 476 -4.85 -29.88 -0.27
N PRO A 477 -4.47 -30.97 -0.96
CA PRO A 477 -3.33 -31.05 -1.85
C PRO A 477 -3.57 -30.31 -3.18
N PHE A 478 -2.62 -29.46 -3.58
CA PHE A 478 -2.59 -28.87 -4.91
C PHE A 478 -1.85 -29.77 -5.89
N SER A 479 -2.26 -29.72 -7.16
CA SER A 479 -1.56 -30.42 -8.23
C SER A 479 -0.14 -29.88 -8.42
N THR A 480 0.69 -30.70 -9.06
CA THR A 480 2.06 -30.34 -9.40
C THR A 480 2.38 -30.52 -10.88
N GLU A 481 1.36 -30.80 -11.69
CA GLU A 481 1.51 -30.96 -13.12
C GLU A 481 1.82 -29.61 -13.79
N PRO A 482 2.65 -29.58 -14.84
CA PRO A 482 3.10 -28.34 -15.49
C PRO A 482 2.00 -27.36 -15.91
N GLY A 483 0.85 -27.87 -16.37
CA GLY A 483 -0.28 -27.08 -16.89
C GLY A 483 -1.29 -26.59 -15.84
N ASP A 484 -1.11 -26.96 -14.57
CA ASP A 484 -2.16 -26.74 -13.56
C ASP A 484 -2.09 -25.38 -12.85
N ALA A 485 -1.26 -24.44 -13.32
CA ALA A 485 -1.12 -23.12 -12.68
C ALA A 485 -2.47 -22.38 -12.53
N ALA A 486 -3.33 -22.45 -13.55
CA ALA A 486 -4.67 -21.87 -13.54
C ALA A 486 -5.60 -22.58 -12.55
N ALA A 487 -5.57 -23.92 -12.51
CA ALA A 487 -6.37 -24.70 -11.57
C ALA A 487 -5.95 -24.46 -10.12
N ILE A 488 -4.64 -24.36 -9.86
CA ILE A 488 -4.09 -24.02 -8.53
C ILE A 488 -4.53 -22.61 -8.13
N ASN A 489 -4.45 -21.64 -9.04
CA ASN A 489 -4.93 -20.28 -8.80
C ASN A 489 -6.41 -20.27 -8.40
N ALA A 490 -7.27 -20.90 -9.20
CA ALA A 490 -8.70 -20.94 -8.94
C ALA A 490 -9.04 -21.65 -7.62
N ALA A 491 -8.40 -22.79 -7.34
CA ALA A 491 -8.60 -23.53 -6.10
C ALA A 491 -8.12 -22.75 -4.87
N LEU A 492 -7.00 -22.03 -4.97
CA LEU A 492 -6.53 -21.17 -3.89
C LEU A 492 -7.50 -20.01 -3.65
N LEU A 493 -7.95 -19.32 -4.70
CA LEU A 493 -8.92 -18.23 -4.57
C LEU A 493 -10.24 -18.69 -3.93
N ALA A 494 -10.72 -19.88 -4.30
CA ALA A 494 -11.89 -20.49 -3.67
C ALA A 494 -11.66 -20.74 -2.17
N ALA A 495 -10.52 -21.33 -1.80
CA ALA A 495 -10.16 -21.59 -0.41
C ALA A 495 -10.00 -20.30 0.43
N LEU A 496 -9.47 -19.22 -0.18
CA LEU A 496 -9.37 -17.93 0.48
C LEU A 496 -10.75 -17.26 0.64
N GLY A 497 -11.69 -17.55 -0.27
CA GLY A 497 -13.04 -16.99 -0.36
C GLY A 497 -14.14 -17.71 0.41
N GLU A 498 -13.84 -18.75 1.18
CA GLU A 498 -14.87 -19.56 1.87
C GLU A 498 -15.74 -18.77 2.86
N ALA A 499 -15.18 -17.72 3.47
CA ALA A 499 -15.86 -16.93 4.50
C ALA A 499 -16.20 -15.52 4.02
N GLU A 500 -17.46 -15.14 4.18
CA GLU A 500 -17.97 -13.81 3.86
C GLU A 500 -17.34 -12.72 4.75
N PRO A 501 -16.97 -11.56 4.18
CA PRO A 501 -16.39 -10.45 4.94
C PRO A 501 -17.39 -9.95 5.97
N THR A 502 -16.96 -9.91 7.23
CA THR A 502 -17.79 -9.40 8.32
C THR A 502 -17.44 -7.97 8.67
N GLY A 503 -16.24 -7.53 8.26
CA GLY A 503 -15.68 -6.23 8.54
C GLY A 503 -15.51 -5.97 10.04
N ARG A 504 -15.15 -6.99 10.81
CA ARG A 504 -14.98 -6.87 12.27
C ARG A 504 -13.66 -7.49 12.70
N TYR A 505 -13.07 -6.89 13.73
CA TYR A 505 -12.00 -7.54 14.46
C TYR A 505 -12.45 -8.93 14.93
N GLY A 506 -11.63 -9.95 14.70
CA GLY A 506 -12.00 -11.33 15.00
C GLY A 506 -12.63 -12.11 13.84
N SER A 507 -12.94 -11.47 12.71
CA SER A 507 -13.50 -12.11 11.50
C SER A 507 -12.73 -13.37 11.09
N THR A 508 -13.41 -14.38 10.57
CA THR A 508 -12.78 -15.55 9.92
C THR A 508 -12.53 -15.32 8.44
N SER A 509 -13.10 -14.26 7.85
CA SER A 509 -12.92 -13.95 6.44
C SER A 509 -11.51 -13.43 6.16
N LEU A 510 -10.88 -14.00 5.13
CA LEU A 510 -9.61 -13.52 4.62
C LEU A 510 -9.76 -12.31 3.69
N ARG A 511 -10.99 -11.86 3.41
CA ARG A 511 -11.26 -10.59 2.71
C ARG A 511 -11.12 -9.37 3.63
N ASP A 512 -11.11 -9.58 4.95
CA ASP A 512 -10.99 -8.51 5.95
C ASP A 512 -9.52 -8.17 6.28
N VAL A 513 -8.53 -8.88 5.74
CA VAL A 513 -7.09 -8.65 6.01
C VAL A 513 -6.63 -7.30 5.45
N ASP A 514 -5.72 -6.62 6.13
CA ASP A 514 -5.22 -5.29 5.77
C ASP A 514 -3.96 -5.33 4.90
N GLU A 515 -3.27 -6.46 4.81
CA GLU A 515 -2.09 -6.64 3.97
C GLU A 515 -1.93 -8.10 3.57
N VAL A 516 -1.51 -8.36 2.32
CA VAL A 516 -1.11 -9.69 1.85
C VAL A 516 0.41 -9.74 1.75
N LEU A 517 1.00 -10.78 2.31
CA LEU A 517 2.43 -11.07 2.36
C LEU A 517 2.68 -12.37 1.56
N LEU A 518 3.33 -12.25 0.42
CA LEU A 518 3.66 -13.37 -0.45
C LEU A 518 5.13 -13.76 -0.27
N VAL A 519 5.37 -15.01 0.08
CA VAL A 519 6.73 -15.55 0.27
C VAL A 519 7.12 -16.40 -0.93
N ILE A 520 8.09 -15.91 -1.70
CA ILE A 520 8.70 -16.65 -2.81
C ILE A 520 9.75 -17.59 -2.22
N ASN A 521 9.51 -18.90 -2.30
CA ASN A 521 10.42 -19.93 -1.81
C ASN A 521 10.61 -21.09 -2.80
N SER A 522 11.47 -22.04 -2.48
CA SER A 522 11.90 -23.15 -3.35
C SER A 522 10.85 -24.27 -3.58
N GLY A 523 9.56 -23.92 -3.65
CA GLY A 523 8.48 -24.85 -4.03
C GLY A 523 8.55 -25.29 -5.49
N LYS A 524 7.68 -26.23 -5.89
CA LYS A 524 7.53 -26.57 -7.32
C LYS A 524 7.06 -25.32 -8.09
N PRO A 525 7.73 -24.93 -9.19
CA PRO A 525 7.46 -23.65 -9.86
C PRO A 525 6.00 -23.41 -10.24
N VAL A 526 5.29 -24.44 -10.71
CA VAL A 526 3.85 -24.31 -11.08
C VAL A 526 2.98 -23.91 -9.88
N ALA A 527 3.23 -24.49 -8.70
CA ALA A 527 2.51 -24.16 -7.48
C ALA A 527 2.85 -22.75 -6.98
N VAL A 528 4.14 -22.36 -7.06
CA VAL A 528 4.56 -21.00 -6.68
C VAL A 528 3.96 -19.96 -7.63
N ASN A 529 3.93 -20.22 -8.94
CA ASN A 529 3.33 -19.32 -9.93
C ASN A 529 1.81 -19.19 -9.75
N GLY A 530 1.10 -20.30 -9.53
CA GLY A 530 -0.33 -20.29 -9.20
C GLY A 530 -0.62 -19.50 -7.92
N MET A 531 0.22 -19.68 -6.88
CA MET A 531 0.15 -18.90 -5.64
C MET A 531 0.40 -17.41 -5.87
N VAL A 532 1.41 -17.05 -6.67
CA VAL A 532 1.72 -15.64 -6.99
C VAL A 532 0.51 -14.97 -7.66
N ALA A 533 -0.05 -15.61 -8.70
CA ALA A 533 -1.22 -15.09 -9.39
C ALA A 533 -2.42 -14.94 -8.45
N ALA A 534 -2.69 -15.94 -7.60
CA ALA A 534 -3.79 -15.90 -6.66
C ALA A 534 -3.57 -14.88 -5.53
N GLY A 535 -2.32 -14.68 -5.08
CA GLY A 535 -1.97 -13.64 -4.11
C GLY A 535 -2.19 -12.23 -4.64
N VAL A 536 -1.87 -11.99 -5.92
CA VAL A 536 -2.16 -10.73 -6.60
C VAL A 536 -3.66 -10.54 -6.77
N GLN A 537 -4.37 -11.54 -7.31
CA GLN A 537 -5.83 -11.44 -7.44
C GLN A 537 -6.51 -11.22 -6.09
N TRP A 538 -6.05 -11.91 -5.03
CA TRP A 538 -6.62 -11.76 -3.70
C TRP A 538 -6.36 -10.38 -3.10
N SER A 539 -5.18 -9.79 -3.29
CA SER A 539 -4.93 -8.42 -2.82
C SER A 539 -5.83 -7.39 -3.52
N LEU A 540 -6.14 -7.62 -4.81
CA LEU A 540 -7.12 -6.83 -5.56
C LEU A 540 -8.55 -7.02 -5.02
N ASN A 541 -8.99 -8.27 -4.82
CA ASN A 541 -10.32 -8.60 -4.29
C ASN A 541 -10.53 -8.12 -2.85
N ALA A 542 -9.48 -8.21 -2.02
CA ALA A 542 -9.47 -7.70 -0.67
C ALA A 542 -9.18 -6.19 -0.62
N ALA A 543 -8.85 -5.54 -1.73
CA ALA A 543 -8.56 -4.10 -1.78
C ALA A 543 -7.43 -3.65 -0.84
N CYS A 544 -6.40 -4.48 -0.65
CA CYS A 544 -5.30 -4.24 0.29
C CYS A 544 -3.91 -4.32 -0.37
N PRO A 545 -2.86 -3.74 0.24
CA PRO A 545 -1.50 -3.83 -0.29
C PRO A 545 -0.97 -5.27 -0.33
N LEU A 546 -0.14 -5.55 -1.33
CA LEU A 546 0.64 -6.78 -1.48
C LEU A 546 2.11 -6.49 -1.23
N ARG A 547 2.77 -7.27 -0.37
CA ARG A 547 4.23 -7.27 -0.20
C ARG A 547 4.80 -8.63 -0.47
N VAL A 548 6.02 -8.63 -0.98
CA VAL A 548 6.69 -9.84 -1.41
C VAL A 548 8.05 -9.92 -0.77
N ALA A 549 8.39 -11.10 -0.28
CA ALA A 549 9.71 -11.41 0.22
C ALA A 549 10.22 -12.71 -0.40
N GLU A 550 11.52 -12.74 -0.67
CA GLU A 550 12.21 -13.96 -1.06
C GLU A 550 12.72 -14.67 0.19
N LEU A 551 12.38 -15.94 0.33
CA LEU A 551 12.94 -16.82 1.33
C LEU A 551 14.09 -17.61 0.71
N GLY A 552 15.31 -17.19 1.03
CA GLY A 552 16.55 -17.73 0.48
C GLY A 552 17.48 -18.26 1.56
N ARG A 553 18.72 -18.52 1.15
CA ARG A 553 19.85 -18.87 2.02
C ARG A 553 20.98 -17.88 1.80
N ASP A 554 21.63 -17.45 2.87
CA ASP A 554 22.85 -16.65 2.78
C ASP A 554 24.08 -17.53 2.46
N ARG A 555 25.27 -16.90 2.39
CA ARG A 555 26.54 -17.61 2.15
C ARG A 555 26.90 -18.62 3.25
N ALA A 556 26.38 -18.43 4.46
CA ALA A 556 26.52 -19.35 5.58
C ALA A 556 25.39 -20.41 5.61
N LEU A 557 24.61 -20.51 4.53
CA LEU A 557 23.44 -21.39 4.36
C LEU A 557 22.32 -21.16 5.37
N ARG A 558 22.33 -20.01 6.07
CA ARG A 558 21.27 -19.64 7.01
C ARG A 558 20.07 -19.15 6.24
N THR A 559 18.89 -19.52 6.72
CA THR A 559 17.64 -19.00 6.17
C THR A 559 17.53 -17.50 6.38
N VAL A 560 17.36 -16.77 5.28
CA VAL A 560 17.22 -15.31 5.26
C VAL A 560 15.97 -14.92 4.47
N LEU A 561 15.35 -13.84 4.91
CA LEU A 561 14.21 -13.23 4.24
C LEU A 561 14.66 -11.91 3.63
N ASN A 562 14.54 -11.78 2.31
CA ASN A 562 14.93 -10.59 1.57
C ASN A 562 13.68 -9.83 1.12
N GLU A 563 13.40 -8.71 1.78
CA GLU A 563 12.24 -7.85 1.52
C GLU A 563 12.48 -6.78 0.43
N ALA A 564 13.74 -6.59 0.01
CA ALA A 564 14.18 -5.39 -0.70
C ALA A 564 13.63 -5.30 -2.13
N GLY A 565 12.50 -4.59 -2.28
CA GLY A 565 12.03 -4.02 -3.55
C GLY A 565 11.48 -5.02 -4.57
N LEU A 566 11.08 -6.22 -4.15
CA LEU A 566 10.55 -7.24 -5.06
C LEU A 566 9.23 -6.78 -5.68
N ALA A 567 9.30 -6.40 -6.96
CA ALA A 567 8.30 -5.61 -7.66
C ALA A 567 7.12 -6.44 -8.22
N LEU A 568 6.48 -7.28 -7.41
CA LEU A 568 5.23 -7.94 -7.83
C LEU A 568 4.00 -7.01 -7.76
N CYS A 569 4.12 -5.79 -7.21
CA CYS A 569 3.08 -4.75 -7.27
C CYS A 569 2.73 -4.33 -8.73
N ARG A 570 3.51 -4.78 -9.72
CA ARG A 570 3.36 -4.46 -11.13
C ARG A 570 2.31 -5.27 -11.90
N LEU A 571 1.78 -6.36 -11.35
CA LEU A 571 0.78 -7.20 -12.03
C LEU A 571 -0.65 -6.60 -12.02
N GLY A 572 -0.76 -5.27 -12.03
CA GLY A 572 -2.04 -4.56 -12.16
C GLY A 572 -2.32 -3.48 -11.11
N MET A 573 -1.43 -3.22 -10.15
CA MET A 573 -1.66 -2.19 -9.12
C MET A 573 -1.05 -0.83 -9.44
N ASP A 574 0.11 -0.73 -10.08
CA ASP A 574 0.81 0.56 -10.24
C ASP A 574 -0.02 1.64 -10.94
N ALA A 575 -0.65 1.31 -12.07
CA ALA A 575 -1.50 2.25 -12.78
C ALA A 575 -2.72 2.67 -11.94
N ARG A 576 -3.23 1.78 -11.07
CA ARG A 576 -4.29 2.12 -10.12
C ARG A 576 -3.78 2.98 -8.99
N LEU A 577 -2.64 2.63 -8.38
CA LEU A 577 -1.97 3.45 -7.37
C LEU A 577 -1.66 4.84 -7.91
N ALA A 578 -1.24 4.96 -9.18
CA ALA A 578 -1.04 6.23 -9.85
C ALA A 578 -2.35 7.00 -10.04
N ARG A 579 -3.46 6.36 -10.44
CA ARG A 579 -4.80 7.00 -10.49
C ARG A 579 -5.28 7.48 -9.12
N LEU A 580 -5.10 6.66 -8.10
CA LEU A 580 -5.49 6.97 -6.71
C LEU A 580 -4.64 8.11 -6.15
N ALA A 581 -3.33 8.06 -6.36
CA ALA A 581 -2.40 9.13 -6.01
C ALA A 581 -2.72 10.41 -6.78
N SER A 582 -3.04 10.32 -8.08
CA SER A 582 -3.46 11.47 -8.88
C SER A 582 -4.70 12.12 -8.27
N SER A 583 -5.64 11.33 -7.77
CA SER A 583 -6.85 11.87 -7.16
C SER A 583 -6.61 12.50 -5.80
N ALA A 584 -5.74 11.89 -4.97
CA ALA A 584 -5.26 12.52 -3.75
C ALA A 584 -4.55 13.86 -4.04
N VAL A 585 -3.66 13.91 -5.05
CA VAL A 585 -2.99 15.13 -5.51
C VAL A 585 -3.98 16.21 -5.96
N ARG A 586 -5.07 15.86 -6.65
CA ARG A 586 -6.12 16.81 -7.06
C ARG A 586 -6.80 17.53 -5.88
N ARG A 587 -6.70 17.00 -4.66
CA ARG A 587 -7.22 17.61 -3.43
C ARG A 587 -6.12 18.20 -2.54
N LEU A 588 -4.89 18.31 -3.05
CA LEU A 588 -3.68 18.64 -2.28
C LEU A 588 -3.39 17.68 -1.10
N ASP A 589 -3.92 16.46 -1.14
CA ASP A 589 -3.59 15.40 -0.19
C ASP A 589 -2.30 14.68 -0.63
N THR A 590 -1.21 15.45 -0.60
CA THR A 590 0.12 15.02 -1.03
C THR A 590 0.70 13.93 -0.13
N ARG A 591 0.25 13.85 1.12
CA ARG A 591 0.64 12.80 2.07
C ARG A 591 0.06 11.46 1.65
N THR A 592 -1.24 11.38 1.41
CA THR A 592 -1.87 10.14 0.96
C THR A 592 -1.37 9.74 -0.42
N ALA A 593 -1.15 10.69 -1.34
CA ALA A 593 -0.49 10.39 -2.61
C ALA A 593 0.89 9.76 -2.42
N TRP A 594 1.72 10.32 -1.53
CA TRP A 594 3.03 9.76 -1.19
C TRP A 594 2.91 8.34 -0.61
N GLN A 595 1.99 8.10 0.33
CA GLN A 595 1.73 6.76 0.90
C GLN A 595 1.37 5.74 -0.17
N LEU A 596 0.48 6.09 -1.08
CA LEU A 596 0.02 5.21 -2.14
C LEU A 596 1.16 4.84 -3.08
N LEU A 597 1.96 5.83 -3.48
CA LEU A 597 3.09 5.61 -4.38
C LEU A 597 4.23 4.83 -3.71
N ASP A 598 4.38 4.89 -2.39
CA ASP A 598 5.35 4.08 -1.64
C ASP A 598 5.00 2.58 -1.61
N THR A 599 3.74 2.23 -1.88
CA THR A 599 3.33 0.82 -2.05
C THR A 599 3.52 0.28 -3.47
N GLY A 600 3.83 1.17 -4.42
CA GLY A 600 4.02 0.82 -5.82
C GLY A 600 5.40 0.29 -6.14
N SER A 601 5.59 -0.11 -7.39
CA SER A 601 6.89 -0.58 -7.88
C SER A 601 7.92 0.55 -8.07
N PRO A 602 9.19 0.22 -8.39
CA PRO A 602 10.20 1.21 -8.75
C PRO A 602 9.81 2.15 -9.91
N ALA A 603 8.84 1.80 -10.76
CA ALA A 603 8.33 2.74 -11.78
C ALA A 603 7.64 3.96 -11.17
N LEU A 604 7.00 3.81 -10.00
CA LEU A 604 6.35 4.91 -9.30
C LEU A 604 7.33 5.73 -8.47
N ALA A 605 8.59 5.30 -8.29
CA ALA A 605 9.55 5.95 -7.40
C ALA A 605 9.78 7.43 -7.76
N ALA A 606 9.89 7.78 -9.05
CA ALA A 606 10.06 9.16 -9.48
C ALA A 606 8.83 10.03 -9.13
N ALA A 607 7.62 9.50 -9.33
CA ALA A 607 6.38 10.17 -8.97
C ALA A 607 6.24 10.29 -7.44
N ARG A 608 6.60 9.23 -6.71
CA ARG A 608 6.65 9.19 -5.24
C ARG A 608 7.56 10.27 -4.69
N ASP A 609 8.79 10.35 -5.18
CA ASP A 609 9.77 11.32 -4.73
C ASP A 609 9.34 12.76 -5.08
N THR A 610 8.64 12.94 -6.21
CA THR A 610 8.03 14.22 -6.59
C THR A 610 6.86 14.58 -5.67
N ALA A 611 6.00 13.64 -5.32
CA ALA A 611 4.92 13.84 -4.36
C ALA A 611 5.46 14.17 -2.96
N ALA A 612 6.53 13.50 -2.53
CA ALA A 612 7.21 13.79 -1.27
C ALA A 612 7.84 15.20 -1.25
N ARG A 613 8.50 15.61 -2.34
CA ARG A 613 8.99 16.99 -2.51
C ARG A 613 7.85 18.01 -2.48
N LEU A 614 6.79 17.78 -3.24
CA LEU A 614 5.61 18.66 -3.25
C LEU A 614 4.97 18.78 -1.85
N HIS A 615 4.89 17.67 -1.11
CA HIS A 615 4.42 17.66 0.29
C HIS A 615 5.32 18.52 1.18
N HIS A 616 6.64 18.35 1.05
CA HIS A 616 7.62 19.14 1.79
C HIS A 616 7.56 20.63 1.43
N ASP A 617 7.45 20.98 0.16
CA ASP A 617 7.40 22.38 -0.28
C ASP A 617 6.11 23.06 0.18
N LEU A 618 4.98 22.32 0.18
CA LEU A 618 3.68 22.83 0.62
C LEU A 618 3.60 23.00 2.14
N TYR A 619 4.09 22.04 2.93
CA TYR A 619 3.85 22.04 4.38
C TYR A 619 5.11 22.23 5.25
N GLY A 620 6.30 22.07 4.67
CA GLY A 620 7.60 22.08 5.34
C GLY A 620 7.90 23.33 6.17
N HIS A 621 8.74 23.16 7.20
CA HIS A 621 9.18 24.24 8.07
C HIS A 621 10.20 25.15 7.38
N ALA A 622 10.10 26.45 7.63
CA ALA A 622 11.23 27.34 7.37
C ALA A 622 12.33 27.10 8.41
N ALA A 623 13.57 26.96 7.96
CA ALA A 623 14.72 26.91 8.86
C ALA A 623 14.75 28.18 9.73
N PRO A 624 15.24 28.12 10.98
CA PRO A 624 15.32 29.29 11.86
C PRO A 624 16.06 30.48 11.22
N THR A 625 17.03 30.19 10.34
CA THR A 625 17.84 31.17 9.61
C THR A 625 17.16 31.77 8.37
N THR A 626 15.98 31.27 7.97
CA THR A 626 15.24 31.75 6.80
C THR A 626 14.72 33.17 7.06
N ASN A 627 15.17 34.14 6.25
CA ASN A 627 14.76 35.53 6.37
C ASN A 627 13.27 35.73 6.03
N MET A 628 12.71 36.88 6.40
CA MET A 628 11.29 37.17 6.25
C MET A 628 10.84 37.26 4.78
N ASP A 629 11.70 37.73 3.88
CA ASP A 629 11.36 37.88 2.46
C ASP A 629 11.26 36.51 1.79
N THR A 630 12.20 35.60 2.05
CA THR A 630 12.11 34.19 1.61
C THR A 630 10.87 33.51 2.17
N ARG A 631 10.50 33.76 3.45
CA ARG A 631 9.26 33.21 4.03
C ARG A 631 8.01 33.73 3.32
N ARG A 632 7.96 35.01 2.95
CA ARG A 632 6.84 35.58 2.18
C ARG A 632 6.76 35.00 0.78
N GLU A 633 7.89 34.81 0.12
CA GLU A 633 7.96 34.17 -1.20
C GLU A 633 7.47 32.72 -1.16
N MET A 634 7.88 31.94 -0.15
CA MET A 634 7.35 30.59 0.07
C MET A 634 5.83 30.62 0.33
N ALA A 635 5.36 31.59 1.12
CA ALA A 635 3.93 31.75 1.41
C ALA A 635 3.13 32.03 0.15
N ARG A 636 3.63 32.92 -0.71
CA ARG A 636 3.06 33.25 -2.01
C ARG A 636 2.89 32.00 -2.88
N ARG A 637 3.95 31.23 -3.06
CA ARG A 637 3.93 29.98 -3.86
C ARG A 637 2.91 28.97 -3.31
N ARG A 638 2.83 28.82 -1.99
CA ARG A 638 1.84 27.94 -1.33
C ARG A 638 0.41 28.40 -1.61
N LEU A 639 0.13 29.70 -1.46
CA LEU A 639 -1.20 30.27 -1.72
C LEU A 639 -1.58 30.20 -3.20
N GLU A 640 -0.63 30.40 -4.12
CA GLU A 640 -0.84 30.24 -5.56
C GLU A 640 -1.25 28.82 -5.93
N LEU A 641 -0.55 27.81 -5.39
CA LEU A 641 -0.94 26.42 -5.57
C LEU A 641 -2.35 26.15 -5.06
N ILE A 642 -2.70 26.66 -3.88
CA ILE A 642 -4.03 26.47 -3.29
C ILE A 642 -5.11 27.14 -4.13
N ALA A 643 -4.88 28.37 -4.60
CA ALA A 643 -5.80 29.07 -5.48
C ALA A 643 -5.97 28.36 -6.84
N HIS A 644 -4.91 27.69 -7.32
CA HIS A 644 -4.96 26.91 -8.56
C HIS A 644 -5.72 25.59 -8.40
N VAL A 645 -5.47 24.84 -7.32
CA VAL A 645 -5.97 23.46 -7.17
C VAL A 645 -7.32 23.38 -6.46
N LEU A 646 -7.56 24.21 -5.45
CA LEU A 646 -8.74 24.16 -4.58
C LEU A 646 -9.74 25.29 -4.89
N ALA A 647 -9.75 25.80 -6.12
CA ALA A 647 -10.56 26.94 -6.54
C ALA A 647 -12.06 26.75 -6.25
N ASP A 648 -12.57 25.53 -6.50
CA ASP A 648 -13.97 25.16 -6.32
C ASP A 648 -14.26 24.52 -4.94
N GLU A 649 -13.25 24.49 -4.07
CA GLU A 649 -13.24 23.78 -2.78
C GLU A 649 -13.02 24.78 -1.62
N PRO A 650 -13.99 25.68 -1.33
CA PRO A 650 -13.80 26.84 -0.46
C PRO A 650 -13.35 26.52 0.98
N TRP A 651 -13.89 25.45 1.58
CA TRP A 651 -13.48 25.02 2.93
C TRP A 651 -12.07 24.41 2.95
N PRO A 652 -11.74 23.42 2.11
CA PRO A 652 -10.36 22.95 1.97
C PRO A 652 -9.37 24.07 1.63
N ALA A 653 -9.74 25.01 0.76
CA ALA A 653 -8.90 26.12 0.35
C ALA A 653 -8.56 27.05 1.53
N CYS A 654 -9.56 27.54 2.27
CA CYS A 654 -9.31 28.47 3.38
C CYS A 654 -8.61 27.79 4.56
N TYR A 655 -8.93 26.53 4.84
CA TYR A 655 -8.25 25.74 5.86
C TYR A 655 -6.77 25.55 5.51
N THR A 656 -6.49 25.01 4.31
CA THR A 656 -5.13 24.74 3.85
C THR A 656 -4.31 26.01 3.74
N ALA A 657 -4.89 27.12 3.25
CA ALA A 657 -4.21 28.42 3.12
C ALA A 657 -3.68 28.98 4.44
N VAL A 658 -4.33 28.64 5.55
CA VAL A 658 -3.88 29.08 6.88
C VAL A 658 -2.89 28.08 7.48
N GLU A 659 -3.20 26.79 7.44
CA GLU A 659 -2.37 25.76 8.08
C GLU A 659 -1.02 25.53 7.37
N VAL A 660 -0.91 25.78 6.06
CA VAL A 660 0.40 25.73 5.37
C VAL A 660 1.32 26.88 5.77
N LEU A 661 0.81 27.93 6.41
CA LEU A 661 1.59 29.11 6.79
C LEU A 661 1.98 29.10 8.27
N ARG A 662 1.14 28.56 9.17
CA ARG A 662 1.35 28.63 10.62
C ARG A 662 1.46 27.24 11.26
N PRO A 663 2.18 27.09 12.38
CA PRO A 663 3.38 27.84 12.74
C PRO A 663 4.59 27.45 11.85
N GLY A 664 4.38 26.62 10.82
CA GLY A 664 5.45 26.02 10.02
C GLY A 664 6.34 27.03 9.30
N LEU A 665 5.72 28.00 8.62
CA LEU A 665 6.42 29.02 7.84
C LEU A 665 6.59 30.34 8.62
N PHE A 666 5.59 30.70 9.42
CA PHE A 666 5.63 31.82 10.36
C PHE A 666 5.26 31.30 11.73
N ASP A 667 6.10 31.52 12.74
CA ASP A 667 5.72 31.24 14.13
C ASP A 667 4.46 32.02 14.54
N TRP A 668 3.92 31.70 15.72
CA TRP A 668 2.65 32.26 16.18
C TRP A 668 2.66 33.80 16.25
N ASP A 669 3.77 34.41 16.68
CA ASP A 669 3.89 35.86 16.82
C ASP A 669 4.03 36.56 15.47
N ALA A 670 4.85 35.99 14.57
CA ALA A 670 4.99 36.44 13.19
C ALA A 670 3.67 36.31 12.43
N TRP A 671 2.95 35.19 12.58
CA TRP A 671 1.64 34.97 11.98
C TRP A 671 0.59 35.97 12.49
N LYS A 672 0.54 36.20 13.80
CA LYS A 672 -0.35 37.21 14.40
C LYS A 672 -0.07 38.61 13.84
N SER A 673 1.20 38.99 13.77
CA SER A 673 1.65 40.27 13.23
C SER A 673 1.36 40.42 11.72
N LEU A 674 1.46 39.33 10.95
CA LEU A 674 1.08 39.29 9.54
C LEU A 674 -0.42 39.52 9.34
N ARG A 675 -1.27 38.79 10.07
CA ARG A 675 -2.73 38.94 9.97
C ARG A 675 -3.22 40.33 10.37
N GLN A 676 -2.58 40.98 11.35
CA GLN A 676 -2.94 42.34 11.74
C GLN A 676 -2.62 43.37 10.65
N ARG A 677 -1.58 43.13 9.85
CA ARG A 677 -1.16 44.04 8.77
C ARG A 677 -1.84 43.75 7.43
N LEU A 678 -2.09 42.48 7.13
CA LEU A 678 -2.63 42.03 5.83
C LEU A 678 -4.09 41.59 6.00
N THR A 679 -5.02 42.48 5.62
CA THR A 679 -6.47 42.23 5.68
C THR A 679 -6.89 40.93 4.99
N PRO A 680 -6.36 40.54 3.82
CA PRO A 680 -6.74 39.29 3.17
C PRO A 680 -6.43 38.05 4.01
N LEU A 681 -5.26 38.00 4.66
CA LEU A 681 -4.91 36.90 5.57
C LEU A 681 -5.80 36.88 6.83
N ALA A 682 -6.23 38.05 7.31
CA ALA A 682 -7.20 38.13 8.41
C ALA A 682 -8.55 37.54 8.00
N ARG A 683 -9.03 37.83 6.78
CA ARG A 683 -10.28 37.31 6.22
C ARG A 683 -10.21 35.81 5.95
N LEU A 684 -9.12 35.32 5.34
CA LEU A 684 -8.89 33.87 5.16
C LEU A 684 -8.88 33.13 6.50
N ASN A 685 -8.26 33.70 7.54
CA ASN A 685 -8.31 33.12 8.88
C ASN A 685 -9.73 33.17 9.48
N ALA A 686 -10.53 34.19 9.18
CA ALA A 686 -11.94 34.23 9.59
C ALA A 686 -12.75 33.13 8.90
N TYR A 687 -12.61 32.95 7.59
CA TYR A 687 -13.24 31.84 6.85
C TYR A 687 -12.79 30.47 7.35
N ARG A 688 -11.49 30.30 7.62
CA ARG A 688 -10.98 29.08 8.26
C ARG A 688 -11.67 28.83 9.60
N ASN A 689 -11.90 29.88 10.38
CA ASN A 689 -12.56 29.76 11.68
C ASN A 689 -14.06 29.43 11.58
N GLU A 690 -14.70 29.71 10.44
CA GLU A 690 -16.07 29.26 10.15
C GLU A 690 -16.15 27.76 9.82
N THR A 691 -15.03 27.12 9.46
CA THR A 691 -15.01 25.69 9.14
C THR A 691 -15.33 24.81 10.36
N PRO A 692 -15.92 23.62 10.16
CA PRO A 692 -16.10 22.63 11.24
C PRO A 692 -14.82 22.10 11.87
N TYR A 693 -13.66 22.33 11.27
CA TYR A 693 -12.38 21.86 11.81
C TYR A 693 -11.85 22.79 12.91
N ALA A 694 -12.18 24.08 12.82
CA ALA A 694 -11.54 25.12 13.60
C ALA A 694 -12.16 25.39 14.99
N HIS A 695 -13.45 25.72 15.02
CA HIS A 695 -14.16 26.24 16.20
C HIS A 695 -15.50 25.53 16.43
N LEU A 696 -15.60 24.26 16.04
CA LEU A 696 -16.84 23.50 16.17
C LEU A 696 -17.37 23.42 17.61
N LEU A 697 -16.51 23.29 18.63
CA LEU A 697 -16.93 23.29 20.04
C LEU A 697 -17.61 24.61 20.44
N ASP A 698 -17.10 25.75 19.96
CA ASP A 698 -17.66 27.06 20.25
C ASP A 698 -19.05 27.19 19.61
N ARG A 699 -19.19 26.76 18.35
CA ARG A 699 -20.46 26.74 17.63
C ARG A 699 -21.52 25.88 18.29
N LEU A 700 -21.17 24.64 18.69
CA LEU A 700 -22.10 23.74 19.39
C LEU A 700 -22.56 24.34 20.73
N ARG A 701 -21.70 25.11 21.42
CA ARG A 701 -22.05 25.79 22.68
C ARG A 701 -22.97 26.99 22.43
N GLU A 702 -22.69 27.80 21.42
CA GLU A 702 -23.53 28.95 21.04
C GLU A 702 -24.94 28.52 20.61
N GLU A 703 -25.05 27.44 19.83
CA GLU A 703 -26.33 26.84 19.45
C GLU A 703 -27.11 26.37 20.69
N GLN A 704 -26.44 25.69 21.63
CA GLN A 704 -27.07 25.21 22.87
C GLN A 704 -27.53 26.34 23.80
N LEU A 705 -26.79 27.45 23.85
CA LEU A 705 -27.10 28.58 24.71
C LEU A 705 -28.12 29.54 24.10
N GLY A 706 -28.45 29.40 22.81
CA GLY A 706 -29.32 30.34 22.09
C GLY A 706 -28.76 31.77 22.05
N ARG A 707 -27.45 31.93 22.30
CA ARG A 707 -26.77 33.24 22.54
C ARG A 707 -25.98 33.76 21.35
N GLY A 708 -25.99 33.07 20.21
CA GLY A 708 -25.32 33.54 18.99
C GLY A 708 -26.12 34.67 18.32
N THR A 709 -25.59 35.89 18.30
CA THR A 709 -26.13 37.02 17.51
C THR A 709 -25.97 36.81 15.99
N ARG A 710 -25.10 35.89 15.57
CA ARG A 710 -25.00 35.34 14.21
C ARG A 710 -25.11 33.82 14.31
N ARG A 711 -26.08 33.22 13.62
CA ARG A 711 -26.07 31.77 13.41
C ARG A 711 -24.79 31.43 12.63
N PRO A 712 -23.92 30.53 13.12
CA PRO A 712 -22.77 30.11 12.34
C PRO A 712 -23.23 29.55 11.00
N SER A 713 -22.55 29.93 9.91
CA SER A 713 -22.89 29.43 8.58
C SER A 713 -22.67 27.92 8.56
N LYS A 714 -23.74 27.17 8.26
CA LYS A 714 -23.68 25.73 7.99
C LYS A 714 -23.17 25.42 6.58
N LYS A 715 -23.01 26.46 5.75
CA LYS A 715 -22.61 26.37 4.35
C LYS A 715 -21.20 26.95 4.17
N PRO A 716 -20.42 26.42 3.23
CA PRO A 716 -19.17 27.05 2.85
C PRO A 716 -19.40 28.47 2.31
N PRO A 717 -18.39 29.37 2.45
CA PRO A 717 -18.41 30.63 1.73
C PRO A 717 -18.42 30.38 0.22
N ALA A 718 -18.87 31.36 -0.56
CA ALA A 718 -18.82 31.27 -2.02
C ALA A 718 -17.36 31.05 -2.49
N PRO A 719 -17.10 30.10 -3.42
CA PRO A 719 -15.77 29.83 -3.94
C PRO A 719 -15.03 31.09 -4.41
N GLU A 720 -15.74 31.99 -5.11
CA GLU A 720 -15.21 33.23 -5.65
C GLU A 720 -14.72 34.19 -4.54
N ALA A 721 -15.40 34.20 -3.38
CA ALA A 721 -15.00 35.03 -2.25
C ALA A 721 -13.69 34.54 -1.63
N VAL A 722 -13.49 33.23 -1.52
CA VAL A 722 -12.24 32.66 -1.00
C VAL A 722 -11.10 32.88 -2.01
N LEU A 723 -11.35 32.66 -3.30
CA LEU A 723 -10.39 32.90 -4.37
C LEU A 723 -9.92 34.36 -4.44
N GLU A 724 -10.84 35.31 -4.28
CA GLU A 724 -10.50 36.73 -4.27
C GLU A 724 -9.60 37.09 -3.08
N GLU A 725 -9.88 36.57 -1.89
CA GLU A 725 -9.02 36.80 -0.72
C GLU A 725 -7.66 36.09 -0.84
N LEU A 726 -7.58 34.93 -1.51
CA LEU A 726 -6.31 34.28 -1.85
C LEU A 726 -5.49 35.16 -2.79
N ARG A 727 -6.08 35.67 -3.88
CA ARG A 727 -5.40 36.56 -4.83
C ARG A 727 -4.90 37.83 -4.16
N ARG A 728 -5.74 38.49 -3.36
CA ARG A 728 -5.32 39.68 -2.59
C ARG A 728 -4.22 39.37 -1.57
N ALA A 729 -4.23 38.18 -0.96
CA ALA A 729 -3.17 37.77 -0.05
C ALA A 729 -1.84 37.55 -0.80
N ILE A 730 -1.89 36.92 -1.98
CA ILE A 730 -0.74 36.74 -2.89
C ILE A 730 -0.15 38.11 -3.27
N ASP A 731 -0.98 39.04 -3.73
CA ASP A 731 -0.55 40.40 -4.12
C ASP A 731 0.00 41.19 -2.92
N ALA A 732 -0.61 41.05 -1.74
CA ALA A 732 -0.19 41.77 -0.54
C ALA A 732 1.10 41.24 0.09
N LEU A 733 1.54 40.04 -0.30
CA LEU A 733 2.84 39.48 0.09
C LEU A 733 3.98 39.98 -0.81
N ASP A 734 3.69 40.73 -1.88
CA ASP A 734 4.65 41.13 -2.92
C ASP A 734 5.51 42.36 -2.59
N ARG A 735 6.72 42.39 -3.18
CA ARG A 735 7.60 43.55 -3.41
C ARG A 735 8.41 43.28 -4.69
N PRO A 736 8.73 44.30 -5.51
CA PRO A 736 9.13 44.05 -6.90
C PRO A 736 10.52 43.40 -7.06
N ARG A 737 10.49 42.33 -7.88
CA ARG A 737 11.53 41.72 -8.76
C ARG A 737 12.56 40.75 -8.16
N SER A 738 12.51 39.50 -8.60
CA SER A 738 13.25 38.95 -9.76
C SER A 738 12.65 37.57 -10.06
N ASP A 739 12.26 37.33 -11.30
CA ASP A 739 11.52 36.14 -11.73
C ASP A 739 12.27 34.84 -11.36
N PRO A 740 11.60 33.94 -10.62
CA PRO A 740 11.27 32.67 -11.23
C PRO A 740 9.78 32.39 -11.04
N GLY A 741 9.10 32.05 -12.14
CA GLY A 741 7.64 31.82 -12.21
C GLY A 741 7.10 30.75 -11.23
N PRO A 742 5.83 30.34 -11.33
CA PRO A 742 5.16 29.53 -10.32
C PRO A 742 5.68 28.08 -10.30
N VAL A 743 6.87 27.86 -9.71
CA VAL A 743 7.60 26.58 -9.66
C VAL A 743 6.72 25.50 -9.03
N LEU A 744 6.01 25.83 -7.96
CA LEU A 744 5.18 24.86 -7.23
C LEU A 744 3.94 24.41 -8.03
N VAL A 745 3.31 25.33 -8.78
CA VAL A 745 2.21 24.99 -9.69
C VAL A 745 2.72 24.14 -10.84
N ALA A 746 3.87 24.50 -11.41
CA ALA A 746 4.49 23.73 -12.49
C ALA A 746 4.87 22.30 -12.03
N ASP A 747 5.43 22.15 -10.83
CA ASP A 747 5.76 20.85 -10.24
C ASP A 747 4.50 20.02 -9.95
N TYR A 748 3.44 20.64 -9.45
CA TYR A 748 2.12 20.01 -9.31
C TYR A 748 1.57 19.54 -10.66
N THR A 749 1.58 20.38 -11.68
CA THR A 749 1.06 20.03 -13.02
C THR A 749 1.88 18.90 -13.65
N ARG A 750 3.21 18.91 -13.45
CA ARG A 750 4.09 17.83 -13.90
C ARG A 750 3.78 16.52 -13.19
N LEU A 751 3.67 16.54 -11.86
CA LEU A 751 3.31 15.36 -11.08
C LEU A 751 1.96 14.80 -11.52
N ARG A 752 0.95 15.65 -11.68
CA ARG A 752 -0.39 15.24 -12.14
C ARG A 752 -0.31 14.57 -13.51
N SER A 753 0.38 15.18 -14.47
CA SER A 753 0.51 14.64 -15.83
C SER A 753 1.24 13.29 -15.80
N GLN A 754 2.33 13.19 -15.02
CA GLN A 754 3.06 11.94 -14.83
C GLN A 754 2.19 10.83 -14.24
N LEU A 755 1.36 11.14 -13.23
CA LEU A 755 0.45 10.16 -12.61
C LEU A 755 -0.70 9.76 -13.56
N GLU A 756 -1.18 10.69 -14.39
CA GLU A 756 -2.18 10.40 -15.41
C GLU A 756 -1.64 9.48 -16.52
N GLU A 757 -0.40 9.71 -16.96
CA GLU A 757 0.32 8.83 -17.89
C GLU A 757 0.53 7.43 -17.32
N LEU A 758 1.09 7.35 -16.10
CA LEU A 758 1.28 6.07 -15.40
C LEU A 758 -0.04 5.34 -15.14
N GLY A 759 -1.14 6.08 -15.00
CA GLY A 759 -2.48 5.55 -14.78
C GLY A 759 -3.26 5.18 -16.05
N ALA A 760 -2.74 5.51 -17.25
CA ALA A 760 -3.41 5.27 -18.52
C ALA A 760 -3.40 3.79 -18.93
N ASP A 761 -2.35 3.05 -18.56
CA ASP A 761 -2.14 1.62 -18.87
C ASP A 761 -3.10 0.67 -18.13
N ALA A 762 -4.01 1.18 -17.28
CA ALA A 762 -5.03 0.39 -16.58
C ALA A 762 -6.34 0.20 -17.36
N ARG A 763 -6.44 0.70 -18.59
CA ARG A 763 -7.59 0.46 -19.49
C ARG A 763 -7.28 -0.70 -20.41
#